data_AF-A0A8S1XPW0-F1
#
_entry.id   AF-A0A8S1XPW0-F1
#
_cell.length_a   1.000
_cell.length_b   1.000
_cell.length_c   1.000
_cell.angle_alpha   90.00
_cell.angle_beta   90.00
_cell.angle_gamma   90.00
#
_symmetry.space_group_name_H-M   'P 1'
#
loop_
_entity.id
_entity.type
_entity.pdbx_description
1 polymer ?
#
loop_
_entity_poly.entity_id
_entity_poly.type
_entity_poly.pdbx_seq_one_letter_code
_entity_poly.pdbx_strand_id
1 'polypeptide(L)'
;MKVYLIFHIVYGIITYDSNTIKNFAYQFSGGSRCISPLERQVTVYFSDIFAKPPKIILLTEVFDLDHPQVYFTLQIMTVTTDYFILQQKCDYSVVYAIVIRWQAIDDERIQVINEFNMISFQNKTYPHINPNFEEAVISLINFSYKGSIQFNILIEELTTTNVSVVITNPNDGLKNLLVLGYQVILGVKEAISQFSSIQTTAAYTSPHYNFKDSSWLITPFIGFSYNVNDNVRLNITYYKDEQAIWYQLNTFLSTIDSYDFRWEVLELLYSTKPLASMAQVYLIFHIVYGIITYDSNTIKNFAYQFSGGSRCISPLERQVTVYFSDIFAKPPKIILLTEVFDLDHPQVYFTLQIMTVTTDCINYQVLDFILQQKCDYSVVYAIVIRWQAIDDERIQVINEFNMISFQNKTYPHINPNFEEAVISLINFSYKGSIQFNILIEELTTTNVSVVITNPNDGLKNLLVLGYQVILGVKEAISQFSSIQTTAAYTSPHYNFKDSSWLITPFIGFSYNVNDNVRLNITYYKDEQAIWYQLNTFLNGKFWSYYTPQNHQPAWLKYSFTTIYTALECRTLRITQIKEKQAVFRNSFEIEILETSQLFNNQDTFQIILDKSYQLINIKIYAKCFTNKSIKSYLNKCNGCLQNQQHQFQHNCYGAINTINFSIKLFPTILAHQELIIIISNIDCQVFQVLYNQEKSQVKLIDIKQIDT
;
A
#
# COMPACT_ATOMS: atom_id res chain seq x y z
N MET A 1 -9.31 29.34 -46.58
CA MET A 1 -7.92 28.83 -46.50
C MET A 1 -7.98 27.56 -45.65
N LYS A 2 -7.51 26.40 -46.15
CA LYS A 2 -7.43 25.16 -45.33
C LYS A 2 -6.01 25.03 -44.81
N VAL A 3 -5.83 25.08 -43.50
CA VAL A 3 -4.53 24.81 -42.86
C VAL A 3 -4.52 23.33 -42.46
N TYR A 4 -3.44 22.64 -42.79
CA TYR A 4 -3.12 21.27 -42.41
C TYR A 4 -1.91 21.28 -41.46
N LEU A 5 -1.52 20.08 -40.97
CA LEU A 5 -0.31 19.76 -40.18
C LEU A 5 -0.34 20.14 -38.69
N ILE A 6 0.41 19.47 -37.80
CA ILE A 6 0.81 18.04 -37.61
C ILE A 6 1.40 17.97 -36.17
N PHE A 7 1.31 16.82 -35.48
CA PHE A 7 1.50 16.75 -34.02
C PHE A 7 2.92 16.30 -33.57
N HIS A 8 3.41 16.87 -32.46
CA HIS A 8 4.55 16.42 -31.61
C HIS A 8 4.12 16.60 -30.12
N ILE A 9 4.74 15.90 -29.16
CA ILE A 9 3.98 15.37 -27.99
C ILE A 9 4.86 15.21 -26.69
N VAL A 10 4.48 15.80 -25.52
CA VAL A 10 5.17 15.73 -24.17
C VAL A 10 4.21 15.76 -22.87
N TYR A 11 4.23 14.78 -21.89
CA TYR A 11 3.34 14.44 -20.67
C TYR A 11 4.22 14.06 -19.40
N GLY A 12 3.92 14.25 -18.09
CA GLY A 12 4.82 13.78 -16.99
C GLY A 12 4.23 12.95 -15.79
N ILE A 13 4.83 11.78 -15.48
CA ILE A 13 4.50 10.75 -14.45
C ILE A 13 5.34 10.84 -13.14
N ILE A 14 4.84 11.34 -11.99
CA ILE A 14 5.75 11.83 -10.89
C ILE A 14 6.24 10.80 -9.83
N THR A 15 7.00 9.71 -10.12
CA THR A 15 7.09 8.57 -9.13
C THR A 15 7.79 8.86 -7.76
N TYR A 16 7.11 8.64 -6.61
CA TYR A 16 7.79 8.52 -5.30
C TYR A 16 7.08 7.80 -4.12
N ASP A 17 7.90 7.49 -3.10
CA ASP A 17 7.75 6.68 -1.91
C ASP A 17 7.79 7.51 -0.59
N SER A 18 6.78 7.31 0.25
CA SER A 18 6.65 7.68 1.68
C SER A 18 6.15 9.08 2.08
N ASN A 19 5.29 9.05 3.12
CA ASN A 19 4.69 10.12 3.93
C ASN A 19 3.73 11.13 3.27
N THR A 20 2.45 10.74 3.35
CA THR A 20 1.27 11.56 3.71
C THR A 20 0.86 12.74 2.83
N ILE A 21 0.26 12.46 1.67
CA ILE A 21 -0.34 13.51 0.81
C ILE A 21 -1.65 13.03 0.20
N LYS A 22 -2.74 13.75 0.49
CA LYS A 22 -4.10 13.45 0.04
C LYS A 22 -4.62 14.61 -0.81
N ASN A 23 -5.15 14.31 -2.00
CA ASN A 23 -5.81 15.31 -2.85
C ASN A 23 -7.01 15.94 -2.12
N PHE A 24 -7.07 17.27 -2.08
CA PHE A 24 -8.30 18.00 -1.76
C PHE A 24 -8.60 18.97 -2.92
N ALA A 25 -9.79 18.86 -3.51
CA ALA A 25 -10.31 19.90 -4.40
C ALA A 25 -10.92 21.00 -3.53
N TYR A 26 -10.39 22.23 -3.59
CA TYR A 26 -11.00 23.36 -2.90
C TYR A 26 -11.79 24.20 -3.91
N GLN A 27 -13.11 24.13 -3.80
CA GLN A 27 -14.00 24.93 -4.63
C GLN A 27 -14.16 26.31 -4.01
N PHE A 28 -13.79 27.38 -4.72
CA PHE A 28 -14.27 28.73 -4.41
C PHE A 28 -15.75 28.84 -4.83
N SER A 29 -16.63 28.10 -4.17
CA SER A 29 -18.08 28.11 -4.41
C SER A 29 -18.74 29.29 -3.69
N GLY A 30 -19.64 29.95 -4.41
CA GLY A 30 -20.18 31.27 -4.06
C GLY A 30 -19.66 32.30 -5.05
N GLY A 31 -20.49 32.63 -6.05
CA GLY A 31 -20.16 33.52 -7.16
C GLY A 31 -19.58 34.84 -6.67
N SER A 32 -18.26 34.96 -6.76
CA SER A 32 -17.50 35.99 -6.07
C SER A 32 -17.36 37.19 -6.98
N ARG A 33 -18.41 38.00 -7.05
CA ARG A 33 -18.36 39.26 -7.78
C ARG A 33 -17.34 40.19 -7.13
N CYS A 34 -16.14 40.29 -7.72
CA CYS A 34 -15.10 41.22 -7.31
C CYS A 34 -15.46 42.63 -7.82
N ILE A 35 -16.45 43.24 -7.17
CA ILE A 35 -16.98 44.59 -7.48
C ILE A 35 -16.05 45.70 -6.92
N SER A 36 -15.08 45.30 -6.11
CA SER A 36 -14.00 46.09 -5.51
C SER A 36 -12.76 45.18 -5.46
N PRO A 37 -11.52 45.72 -5.39
CA PRO A 37 -10.34 44.94 -5.07
C PRO A 37 -10.62 44.03 -3.87
N LEU A 38 -10.64 42.73 -4.13
CA LEU A 38 -11.04 41.68 -3.19
C LEU A 38 -9.83 40.79 -2.95
N GLU A 39 -9.25 40.91 -1.75
CA GLU A 39 -8.25 39.98 -1.26
C GLU A 39 -8.94 38.88 -0.43
N ARG A 40 -8.64 37.63 -0.76
CA ARG A 40 -9.01 36.46 0.05
C ARG A 40 -7.78 35.64 0.35
N GLN A 41 -7.71 35.12 1.56
CA GLN A 41 -6.71 34.16 1.99
C GLN A 41 -7.44 32.88 2.42
N VAL A 42 -6.95 31.73 1.98
CA VAL A 42 -7.43 30.41 2.38
C VAL A 42 -6.27 29.69 3.03
N THR A 43 -6.42 29.40 4.33
CA THR A 43 -5.52 28.48 5.03
C THR A 43 -5.96 27.06 4.72
N VAL A 44 -5.08 26.31 4.06
CA VAL A 44 -5.29 24.93 3.67
C VAL A 44 -4.44 24.05 4.59
N TYR A 45 -5.11 23.44 5.57
CA TYR A 45 -4.48 22.50 6.49
C TYR A 45 -4.22 21.16 5.81
N PHE A 46 -3.06 20.59 6.08
CA PHE A 46 -2.74 19.23 5.66
C PHE A 46 -3.47 18.22 6.57
N SER A 47 -3.77 17.03 6.05
CA SER A 47 -4.43 15.99 6.86
C SER A 47 -3.51 15.34 7.90
N ASP A 48 -2.20 15.54 7.75
CA ASP A 48 -1.11 14.96 8.52
C ASP A 48 0.06 15.98 8.48
N ILE A 49 0.95 16.00 9.47
CA ILE A 49 2.04 16.99 9.59
C ILE A 49 3.30 16.48 8.86
N PHE A 50 3.87 17.31 7.98
CA PHE A 50 5.13 17.04 7.28
C PHE A 50 6.37 17.21 8.18
N ALA A 51 7.46 16.52 7.86
CA ALA A 51 8.72 16.62 8.62
C ALA A 51 9.43 17.97 8.42
N LYS A 52 9.24 18.60 7.25
CA LYS A 52 9.69 19.95 6.89
C LYS A 52 8.63 20.58 5.96
N PRO A 53 8.63 21.89 5.70
CA PRO A 53 7.63 22.52 4.83
C PRO A 53 7.66 21.93 3.41
N PRO A 54 6.56 21.35 2.90
CA PRO A 54 6.54 20.70 1.60
C PRO A 54 6.54 21.71 0.45
N LYS A 55 6.84 21.24 -0.75
CA LYS A 55 6.66 21.97 -2.00
C LYS A 55 5.19 21.86 -2.41
N ILE A 56 4.55 22.95 -2.84
CA ILE A 56 3.12 22.96 -3.18
C ILE A 56 2.93 23.04 -4.70
N ILE A 57 2.44 21.95 -5.26
CA ILE A 57 1.99 21.83 -6.65
C ILE A 57 0.54 22.34 -6.75
N LEU A 58 0.25 23.20 -7.72
CA LEU A 58 -1.08 23.72 -7.99
C LEU A 58 -1.55 23.30 -9.38
N LEU A 59 -2.82 22.89 -9.49
CA LEU A 59 -3.44 22.38 -10.71
C LEU A 59 -4.83 23.01 -10.84
N THR A 60 -5.04 23.79 -11.91
CA THR A 60 -6.35 24.43 -12.11
C THR A 60 -7.31 23.46 -12.79
N GLU A 61 -8.45 23.20 -12.16
CA GLU A 61 -9.47 22.27 -12.64
C GLU A 61 -10.64 22.98 -13.32
N VAL A 62 -11.01 24.15 -12.79
CA VAL A 62 -12.12 24.97 -13.29
C VAL A 62 -11.66 26.41 -13.44
N PHE A 63 -11.97 26.98 -14.61
CA PHE A 63 -11.97 28.42 -14.86
C PHE A 63 -13.36 28.81 -15.35
N ASP A 64 -14.08 29.65 -14.60
CA ASP A 64 -15.35 30.26 -15.02
C ASP A 64 -15.24 31.78 -14.87
N LEU A 65 -14.99 32.46 -16.00
CA LEU A 65 -14.71 33.89 -16.10
C LEU A 65 -15.84 34.60 -16.85
N ASP A 66 -16.46 35.59 -16.21
CA ASP A 66 -17.61 36.35 -16.73
C ASP A 66 -17.26 37.38 -17.82
N HIS A 67 -15.96 37.64 -18.03
CA HIS A 67 -15.50 38.60 -19.02
C HIS A 67 -14.01 38.39 -19.37
N PRO A 68 -13.58 38.62 -20.62
CA PRO A 68 -12.15 38.67 -20.98
C PRO A 68 -11.51 40.00 -20.53
N GLN A 69 -11.65 40.36 -19.24
CA GLN A 69 -10.92 41.44 -18.55
C GLN A 69 -10.80 41.14 -17.03
N VAL A 70 -10.74 39.86 -16.63
CA VAL A 70 -10.56 39.49 -15.22
C VAL A 70 -9.09 39.59 -14.85
N TYR A 71 -8.77 40.55 -13.98
CA TYR A 71 -7.45 40.67 -13.35
C TYR A 71 -7.47 39.97 -12.00
N PHE A 72 -6.74 38.86 -11.89
CA PHE A 72 -6.53 38.21 -10.60
C PHE A 72 -5.12 37.62 -10.47
N THR A 73 -4.59 37.72 -9.27
CA THR A 73 -3.28 37.22 -8.87
C THR A 73 -3.42 36.11 -7.84
N LEU A 74 -2.60 35.08 -7.94
CA LEU A 74 -2.47 34.04 -6.92
C LEU A 74 -1.11 34.13 -6.25
N GLN A 75 -1.05 33.83 -4.96
CA GLN A 75 0.21 33.77 -4.22
C GLN A 75 0.12 32.75 -3.10
N ILE A 76 1.10 31.86 -3.01
CA ILE A 76 1.34 31.09 -1.79
C ILE A 76 2.08 32.02 -0.82
N MET A 77 1.41 32.41 0.26
CA MET A 77 1.92 33.38 1.23
C MET A 77 2.86 32.73 2.25
N THR A 78 2.52 31.53 2.68
CA THR A 78 3.23 30.77 3.71
C THR A 78 3.06 29.28 3.42
N VAL A 79 4.11 28.50 3.63
CA VAL A 79 4.03 27.04 3.76
C VAL A 79 4.71 26.65 5.06
N THR A 80 4.01 25.90 5.90
CA THR A 80 4.52 25.31 7.15
C THR A 80 4.50 23.79 7.03
N THR A 81 4.77 23.07 8.12
CA THR A 81 4.64 21.61 8.19
C THR A 81 3.19 21.13 8.28
N ASP A 82 2.25 21.99 8.67
CA ASP A 82 0.85 21.68 9.02
C ASP A 82 -0.20 22.39 8.14
N TYR A 83 0.16 23.47 7.43
CA TYR A 83 -0.70 24.12 6.44
C TYR A 83 0.08 24.90 5.38
N PHE A 84 -0.63 25.38 4.35
CA PHE A 84 -0.19 26.52 3.54
C PHE A 84 -1.30 27.57 3.44
N ILE A 85 -0.93 28.81 3.13
CA ILE A 85 -1.88 29.91 2.88
C ILE A 85 -1.84 30.28 1.41
N LEU A 86 -2.96 30.07 0.71
CA LEU A 86 -3.17 30.55 -0.65
C LEU A 86 -3.94 31.87 -0.61
N GLN A 87 -3.34 32.92 -1.14
CA GLN A 87 -3.96 34.22 -1.34
C GLN A 87 -4.41 34.37 -2.79
N GLN A 88 -5.64 34.84 -2.97
CA GLN A 88 -6.16 35.34 -4.23
C GLN A 88 -6.44 36.84 -4.07
N LYS A 89 -5.97 37.65 -5.01
CA LYS A 89 -6.45 39.04 -5.16
C LYS A 89 -7.12 39.20 -6.51
N CYS A 90 -8.26 39.84 -6.54
CA CYS A 90 -8.94 40.21 -7.78
C CYS A 90 -9.18 41.73 -7.75
N ASP A 91 -8.60 42.47 -8.70
CA ASP A 91 -8.72 43.92 -8.71
C ASP A 91 -10.04 44.38 -9.33
N TYR A 92 -10.40 43.80 -10.50
CA TYR A 92 -11.62 44.10 -11.24
C TYR A 92 -12.14 42.89 -12.03
N SER A 93 -13.47 42.85 -12.20
CA SER A 93 -14.30 41.85 -12.93
C SER A 93 -14.72 40.61 -12.14
N VAL A 94 -15.77 39.93 -12.61
CA VAL A 94 -16.39 38.78 -11.93
C VAL A 94 -15.66 37.48 -12.29
N VAL A 95 -15.06 36.87 -11.26
CA VAL A 95 -14.72 35.43 -11.25
C VAL A 95 -15.94 34.69 -10.72
N TYR A 96 -16.57 33.83 -11.52
CA TYR A 96 -17.66 32.99 -11.02
C TYR A 96 -17.13 31.85 -10.15
N ALA A 97 -16.15 31.12 -10.69
CA ALA A 97 -15.46 30.04 -10.00
C ALA A 97 -14.04 29.89 -10.54
N ILE A 98 -13.09 29.71 -9.63
CA ILE A 98 -11.82 29.07 -9.90
C ILE A 98 -11.76 27.87 -8.95
N VAL A 99 -11.36 26.71 -9.47
CA VAL A 99 -11.11 25.52 -8.64
C VAL A 99 -9.68 25.12 -8.85
N ILE A 100 -8.92 25.15 -7.77
CA ILE A 100 -7.51 24.75 -7.73
C ILE A 100 -7.45 23.47 -6.89
N ARG A 101 -7.07 22.37 -7.54
CA ARG A 101 -6.53 21.21 -6.85
C ARG A 101 -5.10 21.53 -6.47
N TRP A 102 -4.70 21.10 -5.28
CA TRP A 102 -3.34 21.24 -4.80
C TRP A 102 -2.81 19.88 -4.37
N GLN A 103 -1.49 19.74 -4.45
CA GLN A 103 -0.71 18.63 -3.93
C GLN A 103 0.48 19.22 -3.17
N ALA A 104 0.75 18.72 -1.97
CA ALA A 104 2.04 18.96 -1.33
C ALA A 104 3.06 17.91 -1.83
N ILE A 105 4.37 18.11 -1.62
CA ILE A 105 5.39 17.06 -1.73
C ILE A 105 6.64 17.40 -0.92
N ASP A 106 7.11 16.47 -0.09
CA ASP A 106 8.23 16.68 0.84
C ASP A 106 9.58 16.07 0.37
N ASP A 107 9.73 15.88 -0.93
CA ASP A 107 10.90 15.27 -1.57
C ASP A 107 11.91 16.34 -2.05
N GLU A 108 13.22 16.09 -1.94
CA GLU A 108 14.29 16.92 -2.53
C GLU A 108 14.61 16.53 -3.99
N ARG A 109 14.11 15.38 -4.44
CA ARG A 109 14.17 14.93 -5.83
C ARG A 109 13.06 15.55 -6.68
N ILE A 110 12.27 16.47 -6.12
CA ILE A 110 11.30 17.32 -6.82
C ILE A 110 11.51 18.78 -6.38
N GLN A 111 11.54 19.70 -7.36
CA GLN A 111 11.53 21.15 -7.11
C GLN A 111 10.33 21.79 -7.80
N VAL A 112 9.66 22.70 -7.09
CA VAL A 112 8.53 23.47 -7.62
C VAL A 112 8.91 24.94 -7.68
N ILE A 113 8.92 25.50 -8.89
CA ILE A 113 9.24 26.90 -9.16
C ILE A 113 7.94 27.62 -9.51
N ASN A 114 7.57 28.61 -8.70
CA ASN A 114 6.29 29.33 -8.82
C ASN A 114 6.49 30.72 -9.40
N GLU A 115 5.75 31.04 -10.45
CA GLU A 115 5.76 32.33 -11.11
C GLU A 115 4.31 32.72 -11.46
N PHE A 116 3.54 33.13 -10.45
CA PHE A 116 2.09 33.25 -10.58
C PHE A 116 1.60 34.57 -11.22
N ASN A 117 2.41 35.62 -11.31
CA ASN A 117 1.90 36.98 -11.58
C ASN A 117 2.77 37.77 -12.57
N MET A 118 3.19 37.15 -13.67
CA MET A 118 3.92 37.84 -14.73
C MET A 118 3.02 38.84 -15.45
N ILE A 119 3.49 40.08 -15.55
CA ILE A 119 2.94 41.15 -16.41
C ILE A 119 3.87 41.49 -17.60
N SER A 120 5.02 40.79 -17.69
CA SER A 120 5.98 40.89 -18.79
C SER A 120 6.27 39.47 -19.28
N PHE A 121 5.80 39.14 -20.49
CA PHE A 121 5.81 37.78 -21.05
C PHE A 121 7.11 37.45 -21.78
N GLN A 122 8.24 37.65 -21.11
CA GLN A 122 9.55 37.29 -21.62
C GLN A 122 9.91 35.85 -21.20
N ASN A 123 10.76 35.20 -22.00
CA ASN A 123 11.35 33.92 -21.64
C ASN A 123 12.13 34.06 -20.32
N LYS A 124 12.06 33.04 -19.48
CA LYS A 124 12.74 33.02 -18.17
C LYS A 124 13.54 31.74 -17.99
N THR A 125 14.78 31.90 -17.58
CA THR A 125 15.64 30.80 -17.13
C THR A 125 15.72 30.85 -15.61
N TYR A 126 15.42 29.73 -14.96
CA TYR A 126 15.44 29.59 -13.51
C TYR A 126 16.57 28.65 -13.09
N PRO A 127 17.39 29.02 -12.10
CA PRO A 127 18.34 28.09 -11.51
C PRO A 127 17.59 27.02 -10.70
N HIS A 128 18.11 25.81 -10.72
CA HIS A 128 17.65 24.70 -9.88
C HIS A 128 18.83 24.07 -9.12
N ILE A 129 18.53 23.36 -8.04
CA ILE A 129 19.54 22.94 -7.05
C ILE A 129 19.98 21.48 -7.17
N ASN A 130 19.31 20.67 -8.00
CA ASN A 130 19.54 19.24 -8.08
C ASN A 130 20.02 18.86 -9.50
N PRO A 131 21.31 18.52 -9.68
CA PRO A 131 21.86 18.23 -11.00
C PRO A 131 21.32 16.94 -11.63
N ASN A 132 20.52 16.16 -10.91
CA ASN A 132 19.90 14.92 -11.38
C ASN A 132 18.46 15.14 -11.88
N PHE A 133 17.95 16.37 -11.94
CA PHE A 133 16.67 16.63 -12.60
C PHE A 133 16.80 16.34 -14.10
N GLU A 134 16.13 15.29 -14.54
CA GLU A 134 16.12 14.83 -15.94
C GLU A 134 14.85 15.28 -16.68
N GLU A 135 13.81 15.66 -15.95
CA GLU A 135 12.47 15.87 -16.50
C GLU A 135 11.78 17.10 -15.88
N ALA A 136 10.90 17.75 -16.64
CA ALA A 136 10.23 18.99 -16.25
C ALA A 136 8.80 19.10 -16.80
N VAL A 137 7.87 19.62 -15.99
CA VAL A 137 6.47 19.86 -16.34
C VAL A 137 6.11 21.32 -16.06
N ILE A 138 5.30 21.93 -16.91
CA ILE A 138 4.71 23.26 -16.68
C ILE A 138 3.22 23.11 -16.36
N SER A 139 2.72 23.92 -15.42
CA SER A 139 1.30 24.05 -15.07
C SER A 139 0.86 25.51 -15.12
N LEU A 140 -0.14 25.84 -15.95
CA LEU A 140 -0.79 27.16 -15.98
C LEU A 140 -1.77 27.28 -14.80
N ILE A 141 -1.48 28.23 -13.92
CA ILE A 141 -2.16 28.43 -12.63
C ILE A 141 -3.18 29.56 -12.73
N ASN A 142 -2.84 30.63 -13.43
CA ASN A 142 -3.74 31.76 -13.69
C ASN A 142 -3.35 32.48 -14.98
N PHE A 143 -4.32 33.14 -15.59
CA PHE A 143 -4.07 34.08 -16.66
C PHE A 143 -5.19 35.11 -16.73
N SER A 144 -4.84 36.30 -17.20
CA SER A 144 -5.73 37.41 -17.48
C SER A 144 -5.46 37.86 -18.90
N TYR A 145 -6.50 38.15 -19.68
CA TYR A 145 -6.36 38.56 -21.08
C TYR A 145 -7.49 39.52 -21.48
N LYS A 146 -7.35 40.15 -22.65
CA LYS A 146 -8.32 41.07 -23.26
C LYS A 146 -8.33 40.96 -24.78
N GLY A 147 -9.44 40.52 -25.36
CA GLY A 147 -9.51 40.25 -26.80
C GLY A 147 -9.03 38.83 -27.16
N SER A 148 -8.95 38.56 -28.46
CA SER A 148 -8.45 37.28 -28.99
C SER A 148 -7.02 37.01 -28.50
N ILE A 149 -6.77 35.84 -27.93
CA ILE A 149 -5.48 35.46 -27.35
C ILE A 149 -5.04 34.09 -27.85
N GLN A 150 -3.75 33.93 -28.12
CA GLN A 150 -3.12 32.65 -28.35
C GLN A 150 -1.71 32.64 -27.77
N PHE A 151 -1.42 31.72 -26.85
CA PHE A 151 -0.09 31.49 -26.31
C PHE A 151 0.10 30.04 -25.85
N ASN A 152 1.35 29.58 -25.89
CA ASN A 152 1.80 28.33 -25.29
C ASN A 152 3.04 28.59 -24.42
N ILE A 153 3.14 27.92 -23.29
CA ILE A 153 4.30 27.91 -22.39
C ILE A 153 4.98 26.55 -22.55
N LEU A 154 6.29 26.53 -22.79
CA LEU A 154 7.07 25.32 -23.05
C LEU A 154 8.36 25.34 -22.25
N ILE A 155 8.85 24.16 -21.86
CA ILE A 155 10.25 23.96 -21.48
C ILE A 155 11.06 23.95 -22.78
N GLU A 156 11.97 24.90 -22.93
CA GLU A 156 12.90 24.94 -24.08
C GLU A 156 14.16 24.11 -23.79
N GLU A 157 14.67 24.19 -22.55
CA GLU A 157 15.89 23.51 -22.14
C GLU A 157 15.82 23.13 -20.66
N LEU A 158 16.29 21.93 -20.33
CA LEU A 158 16.62 21.52 -18.98
C LEU A 158 18.10 21.11 -18.95
N THR A 159 18.90 21.81 -18.16
CA THR A 159 20.32 21.54 -17.94
C THR A 159 20.54 21.03 -16.51
N THR A 160 21.77 20.68 -16.14
CA THR A 160 22.14 20.28 -14.77
C THR A 160 22.08 21.43 -13.73
N THR A 161 21.78 22.66 -14.13
CA THR A 161 21.76 23.83 -13.22
C THR A 161 20.61 24.79 -13.45
N ASN A 162 19.94 24.73 -14.61
CA ASN A 162 18.91 25.67 -15.02
C ASN A 162 17.79 24.98 -15.81
N VAL A 163 16.58 25.53 -15.71
CA VAL A 163 15.46 25.25 -16.60
C VAL A 163 15.02 26.52 -17.33
N SER A 164 14.88 26.46 -18.65
CA SER A 164 14.46 27.57 -19.51
C SER A 164 13.01 27.40 -19.95
N VAL A 165 12.19 28.41 -19.67
CA VAL A 165 10.78 28.47 -20.03
C VAL A 165 10.55 29.53 -21.10
N VAL A 166 9.89 29.14 -22.18
CA VAL A 166 9.58 29.99 -23.33
C VAL A 166 8.08 30.17 -23.46
N ILE A 167 7.66 31.41 -23.73
CA ILE A 167 6.27 31.75 -24.03
C ILE A 167 6.19 31.99 -25.54
N THR A 168 5.64 31.02 -26.27
CA THR A 168 5.48 31.10 -27.73
C THR A 168 4.08 31.60 -28.09
N ASN A 169 3.99 32.32 -29.21
CA ASN A 169 2.75 32.89 -29.71
C ASN A 169 2.82 32.98 -31.24
N PRO A 170 2.03 32.17 -31.98
CA PRO A 170 2.12 32.13 -33.44
C PRO A 170 1.40 33.28 -34.15
N ASN A 171 0.55 34.07 -33.46
CA ASN A 171 -0.40 35.00 -34.09
C ASN A 171 -0.50 36.37 -33.39
N ASP A 172 0.60 36.86 -32.80
CA ASP A 172 0.67 38.21 -32.20
C ASP A 172 -0.33 38.44 -31.01
N GLY A 173 -0.82 37.36 -30.39
CA GLY A 173 -1.81 37.37 -29.30
C GLY A 173 -1.28 37.75 -27.91
N LEU A 174 0.05 37.79 -27.67
CA LEU A 174 0.61 38.17 -26.35
C LEU A 174 0.32 39.62 -25.95
N LYS A 175 0.07 40.52 -26.90
CA LYS A 175 -0.36 41.91 -26.61
C LYS A 175 -1.72 41.99 -25.90
N ASN A 176 -2.49 40.89 -25.98
CA ASN A 176 -3.79 40.72 -25.35
C ASN A 176 -3.71 39.91 -24.04
N LEU A 177 -2.54 39.36 -23.69
CA LEU A 177 -2.29 38.78 -22.36
C LEU A 177 -1.97 39.93 -21.38
N LEU A 178 -2.45 39.82 -20.14
CA LEU A 178 -2.41 40.89 -19.13
C LEU A 178 -1.72 40.43 -17.84
N VAL A 179 -1.99 39.19 -17.44
CA VAL A 179 -1.30 38.47 -16.36
C VAL A 179 -1.10 37.04 -16.83
N LEU A 180 0.04 36.45 -16.51
CA LEU A 180 0.31 35.04 -16.72
C LEU A 180 0.91 34.45 -15.44
N GLY A 181 0.38 33.33 -15.00
CA GLY A 181 0.86 32.60 -13.85
C GLY A 181 1.06 31.13 -14.17
N TYR A 182 2.28 30.64 -13.98
CA TYR A 182 2.61 29.24 -14.16
C TYR A 182 3.52 28.72 -13.05
N GLN A 183 3.63 27.40 -13.02
CA GLN A 183 4.48 26.64 -12.12
C GLN A 183 5.32 25.68 -12.97
N VAL A 184 6.61 25.55 -12.64
CA VAL A 184 7.49 24.52 -13.19
C VAL A 184 7.72 23.47 -12.11
N ILE A 185 7.52 22.20 -12.45
CA ILE A 185 7.73 21.05 -11.58
C ILE A 185 8.90 20.27 -12.19
N LEU A 186 10.03 20.24 -11.49
CA LEU A 186 11.24 19.52 -11.88
C LEU A 186 11.35 18.22 -11.09
N GLY A 187 11.91 17.17 -11.69
CA GLY A 187 12.18 15.93 -10.98
C GLY A 187 13.21 15.03 -11.66
N VAL A 188 13.68 14.02 -10.92
CA VAL A 188 14.45 12.89 -11.48
C VAL A 188 13.55 12.04 -12.37
N LYS A 189 14.09 11.21 -13.26
CA LYS A 189 13.33 10.47 -14.28
C LYS A 189 12.40 9.38 -13.75
N GLU A 190 12.70 8.84 -12.57
CA GLU A 190 11.75 8.06 -11.80
C GLU A 190 10.61 9.00 -11.36
N ALA A 191 10.98 10.11 -10.75
CA ALA A 191 10.07 11.10 -10.19
C ALA A 191 9.33 11.99 -11.20
N ILE A 192 9.50 11.86 -12.53
CA ILE A 192 8.63 12.33 -13.63
C ILE A 192 8.90 11.45 -14.88
N SER A 193 7.90 10.81 -15.55
CA SER A 193 8.13 9.97 -16.77
C SER A 193 7.06 10.04 -17.88
N GLN A 194 7.27 9.32 -19.01
CA GLN A 194 6.39 9.13 -20.20
C GLN A 194 5.68 10.35 -20.81
N PHE A 195 6.14 10.87 -21.96
CA PHE A 195 5.75 12.20 -22.45
C PHE A 195 4.88 12.28 -23.79
N SER A 196 3.64 12.84 -23.72
CA SER A 196 2.71 13.34 -24.80
C SER A 196 1.85 14.61 -24.45
N SER A 197 1.51 15.50 -25.40
CA SER A 197 0.67 16.70 -25.16
C SER A 197 -0.54 16.74 -26.09
N ILE A 198 -1.74 16.99 -25.55
CA ILE A 198 -3.01 16.91 -26.31
C ILE A 198 -3.53 18.32 -26.62
N GLN A 199 -3.83 18.61 -27.89
CA GLN A 199 -4.62 19.78 -28.33
C GLN A 199 -6.06 19.35 -28.67
N THR A 200 -7.06 19.95 -28.00
CA THR A 200 -8.50 19.74 -28.33
C THR A 200 -9.24 21.06 -28.53
N THR A 201 -10.24 21.07 -29.42
CA THR A 201 -11.14 22.22 -29.70
C THR A 201 -12.57 22.02 -29.21
N ALA A 202 -12.84 20.89 -28.57
CA ALA A 202 -14.15 20.49 -28.06
C ALA A 202 -13.96 19.71 -26.74
N ALA A 203 -15.07 19.27 -26.13
CA ALA A 203 -15.00 18.35 -25.00
C ALA A 203 -14.18 17.09 -25.39
N TYR A 204 -13.26 16.71 -24.51
CA TYR A 204 -12.28 15.66 -24.76
C TYR A 204 -12.28 14.68 -23.60
N THR A 205 -12.57 13.42 -23.87
CA THR A 205 -12.37 12.31 -22.94
C THR A 205 -11.03 11.65 -23.26
N SER A 206 -10.16 11.53 -22.26
CA SER A 206 -8.88 10.87 -22.44
C SER A 206 -9.03 9.35 -22.63
N PRO A 207 -8.00 8.66 -23.15
CA PRO A 207 -7.86 7.23 -22.95
C PRO A 207 -8.02 6.85 -21.48
N HIS A 208 -8.42 5.60 -21.25
CA HIS A 208 -8.32 4.96 -19.95
C HIS A 208 -6.85 4.63 -19.73
N TYR A 209 -6.25 5.22 -18.69
CA TYR A 209 -4.86 4.99 -18.34
C TYR A 209 -4.78 4.08 -17.14
N ASN A 210 -4.16 2.92 -17.32
CA ASN A 210 -4.03 1.91 -16.26
C ASN A 210 -3.42 2.54 -15.01
N PHE A 211 -4.04 2.28 -13.86
CA PHE A 211 -3.56 2.74 -12.57
C PHE A 211 -2.15 2.18 -12.32
N LYS A 212 -1.30 3.00 -11.72
CA LYS A 212 -0.01 2.59 -11.16
C LYS A 212 0.05 3.12 -9.73
N ASP A 213 0.62 2.35 -8.82
CA ASP A 213 0.39 2.58 -7.39
C ASP A 213 1.06 3.86 -6.86
N SER A 214 0.36 4.52 -5.93
CA SER A 214 0.70 5.85 -5.38
C SER A 214 0.80 6.99 -6.40
N SER A 215 0.00 6.93 -7.47
CA SER A 215 -0.07 7.94 -8.52
C SER A 215 -0.80 9.23 -8.24
N TRP A 216 -0.19 10.31 -8.72
CA TRP A 216 -0.91 11.48 -9.19
C TRP A 216 -0.88 11.58 -10.71
N LEU A 217 -2.08 11.53 -11.25
CA LEU A 217 -2.36 12.22 -12.49
C LEU A 217 -2.39 13.72 -12.25
N ILE A 218 -1.41 14.42 -12.84
CA ILE A 218 -1.48 15.85 -13.08
C ILE A 218 -1.91 16.09 -14.54
N THR A 219 -2.94 16.92 -14.77
CA THR A 219 -3.32 17.37 -16.14
C THR A 219 -3.11 18.86 -16.35
N PRO A 220 -1.87 19.36 -16.25
CA PRO A 220 -1.65 20.79 -16.35
C PRO A 220 -1.97 21.32 -17.75
N PHE A 221 -2.61 22.48 -17.77
CA PHE A 221 -2.71 23.29 -18.96
C PHE A 221 -1.36 23.95 -19.26
N ILE A 222 -0.92 23.96 -20.52
CA ILE A 222 0.32 24.65 -20.93
C ILE A 222 0.09 25.72 -22.01
N GLY A 223 -1.16 26.01 -22.38
CA GLY A 223 -1.46 27.01 -23.40
C GLY A 223 -2.96 27.19 -23.61
N PHE A 224 -3.31 28.32 -24.22
CA PHE A 224 -4.69 28.73 -24.45
C PHE A 224 -4.81 29.44 -25.81
N SER A 225 -5.84 29.12 -26.59
CA SER A 225 -6.20 29.81 -27.83
C SER A 225 -7.69 30.12 -27.86
N TYR A 226 -8.03 31.39 -28.03
CA TYR A 226 -9.40 31.88 -28.05
C TYR A 226 -9.56 33.15 -28.91
N ASN A 227 -10.57 33.18 -29.77
CA ASN A 227 -10.66 34.18 -30.84
C ASN A 227 -11.76 35.24 -30.66
N VAL A 228 -12.58 35.16 -29.60
CA VAL A 228 -13.75 36.04 -29.38
C VAL A 228 -13.75 36.64 -27.97
N ASN A 229 -14.74 37.48 -27.64
CA ASN A 229 -14.83 38.21 -26.37
C ASN A 229 -15.85 37.60 -25.38
N ASP A 230 -16.30 36.36 -25.61
CA ASP A 230 -17.36 35.75 -24.78
C ASP A 230 -16.80 35.11 -23.50
N ASN A 231 -17.68 34.53 -22.70
CA ASN A 231 -17.32 33.90 -21.43
C ASN A 231 -16.61 32.56 -21.67
N VAL A 232 -15.52 32.33 -20.95
CA VAL A 232 -14.73 31.10 -21.03
C VAL A 232 -14.98 30.25 -19.81
N ARG A 233 -15.52 29.06 -20.05
CA ARG A 233 -15.82 28.05 -19.03
C ARG A 233 -15.12 26.74 -19.32
N LEU A 234 -14.27 26.34 -18.39
CA LEU A 234 -13.46 25.14 -18.44
C LEU A 234 -13.72 24.31 -17.18
N ASN A 235 -13.88 23.00 -17.37
CA ASN A 235 -13.98 22.06 -16.28
C ASN A 235 -13.29 20.75 -16.67
N ILE A 236 -12.27 20.33 -15.92
CA ILE A 236 -11.73 18.98 -15.99
C ILE A 236 -12.43 18.11 -14.95
N THR A 237 -13.30 17.21 -15.40
CA THR A 237 -13.84 16.15 -14.57
C THR A 237 -12.91 14.95 -14.62
N TYR A 238 -12.40 14.48 -13.48
CA TYR A 238 -11.63 13.25 -13.39
C TYR A 238 -12.54 12.08 -13.06
N TYR A 239 -12.26 10.94 -13.68
CA TYR A 239 -12.95 9.68 -13.46
C TYR A 239 -11.91 8.63 -13.07
N LYS A 240 -12.30 7.73 -12.17
CA LYS A 240 -11.50 6.58 -11.77
C LYS A 240 -12.43 5.37 -11.68
N ASP A 241 -12.02 4.26 -12.26
CA ASP A 241 -12.53 2.92 -11.94
C ASP A 241 -11.42 2.11 -11.24
N GLU A 242 -11.65 0.80 -11.10
CA GLU A 242 -10.72 -0.11 -10.42
C GLU A 242 -9.39 -0.30 -11.18
N GLN A 243 -9.38 -0.11 -12.51
CA GLN A 243 -8.26 -0.42 -13.38
C GLN A 243 -7.62 0.82 -14.00
N ALA A 244 -8.37 1.91 -14.17
CA ALA A 244 -7.93 3.08 -14.92
C ALA A 244 -8.39 4.42 -14.30
N ILE A 245 -7.60 5.45 -14.61
CA ILE A 245 -7.99 6.85 -14.49
C ILE A 245 -8.16 7.41 -15.90
N TRP A 246 -9.19 8.23 -16.10
CA TRP A 246 -9.34 9.08 -17.26
C TRP A 246 -9.89 10.43 -16.85
N TYR A 247 -9.89 11.40 -17.75
CA TYR A 247 -10.49 12.71 -17.50
C TYR A 247 -11.33 13.15 -18.70
N GLN A 248 -12.34 13.94 -18.44
CA GLN A 248 -13.11 14.65 -19.45
C GLN A 248 -12.90 16.16 -19.26
N LEU A 249 -12.19 16.77 -20.21
CA LEU A 249 -12.22 18.21 -20.37
C LEU A 249 -13.58 18.59 -20.97
N ASN A 250 -14.31 19.48 -20.31
CA ASN A 250 -15.51 20.11 -20.81
C ASN A 250 -15.26 21.59 -21.04
N THR A 251 -15.55 22.04 -22.26
CA THR A 251 -15.42 23.44 -22.70
C THR A 251 -16.81 23.98 -23.00
N PHE A 252 -17.25 25.02 -22.27
CA PHE A 252 -18.52 25.69 -22.55
C PHE A 252 -18.26 27.10 -23.08
N LEU A 253 -18.95 27.42 -24.16
CA LEU A 253 -18.96 28.75 -24.78
C LEU A 253 -20.40 29.25 -24.74
N SER A 254 -20.70 30.13 -23.79
CA SER A 254 -22.01 30.80 -23.72
C SER A 254 -21.92 32.15 -24.39
N THR A 255 -22.50 32.27 -25.58
CA THR A 255 -22.88 33.57 -26.12
C THR A 255 -24.17 34.01 -25.40
N ILE A 256 -24.08 35.12 -24.66
CA ILE A 256 -25.19 35.91 -24.09
C ILE A 256 -25.82 35.39 -22.77
N ASP A 257 -25.75 36.26 -21.75
CA ASP A 257 -26.66 36.48 -20.61
C ASP A 257 -27.66 35.37 -20.20
N SER A 258 -27.17 34.27 -19.62
CA SER A 258 -28.00 33.36 -18.82
C SER A 258 -27.42 33.16 -17.42
N TYR A 259 -27.90 33.96 -16.46
CA TYR A 259 -27.46 34.04 -15.06
C TYR A 259 -27.80 32.80 -14.18
N ASP A 260 -28.39 31.75 -14.73
CA ASP A 260 -29.12 30.72 -13.96
C ASP A 260 -28.57 29.28 -14.13
N PHE A 261 -27.26 29.15 -14.36
CA PHE A 261 -26.58 27.85 -14.19
C PHE A 261 -26.16 27.66 -12.72
N ARG A 262 -27.04 27.02 -11.95
CA ARG A 262 -26.67 26.45 -10.64
C ARG A 262 -25.95 25.12 -10.86
N TRP A 263 -24.95 24.85 -10.03
CA TRP A 263 -24.30 23.54 -9.95
C TRP A 263 -25.21 22.54 -9.22
N GLU A 264 -26.24 22.04 -9.92
CA GLU A 264 -26.88 20.78 -9.55
C GLU A 264 -26.16 19.63 -10.28
N VAL A 265 -25.94 18.53 -9.56
CA VAL A 265 -25.20 17.36 -10.06
C VAL A 265 -25.97 16.76 -11.24
N LEU A 266 -25.33 16.71 -12.41
CA LEU A 266 -25.93 16.25 -13.65
C LEU A 266 -26.16 14.72 -13.63
N GLU A 267 -27.37 14.31 -13.27
CA GLU A 267 -27.89 13.01 -13.72
C GLU A 267 -28.02 13.02 -15.25
N LEU A 268 -27.70 11.88 -15.88
CA LEU A 268 -27.78 11.72 -17.33
C LEU A 268 -29.23 11.79 -17.83
N LEU A 269 -29.56 12.87 -18.55
CA LEU A 269 -30.73 12.91 -19.43
C LEU A 269 -30.32 13.23 -20.86
N TYR A 270 -30.30 12.20 -21.70
CA TYR A 270 -30.18 12.32 -23.15
C TYR A 270 -31.37 13.11 -23.72
N SER A 271 -31.11 14.28 -24.31
CA SER A 271 -32.09 15.05 -25.08
C SER A 271 -31.54 15.35 -26.47
N THR A 272 -31.98 14.57 -27.45
CA THR A 272 -31.56 14.69 -28.86
C THR A 272 -32.45 15.67 -29.61
N LYS A 273 -32.03 16.94 -29.73
CA LYS A 273 -32.48 17.84 -30.80
C LYS A 273 -31.33 18.67 -31.37
N PRO A 274 -31.07 18.63 -32.69
CA PRO A 274 -30.06 19.46 -33.32
C PRO A 274 -30.61 20.89 -33.52
N LEU A 275 -29.90 21.89 -33.01
CA LEU A 275 -30.06 23.28 -33.45
C LEU A 275 -28.96 23.61 -34.45
N ALA A 276 -29.36 24.17 -35.59
CA ALA A 276 -28.50 24.30 -36.76
C ALA A 276 -27.63 25.57 -36.73
N SER A 277 -26.39 25.41 -37.20
CA SER A 277 -25.56 26.42 -37.86
C SER A 277 -25.48 27.83 -37.24
N MET A 278 -24.51 28.05 -36.35
CA MET A 278 -23.73 29.30 -36.28
C MET A 278 -22.25 29.00 -35.99
N ALA A 279 -21.39 29.97 -36.27
CA ALA A 279 -19.92 29.94 -36.37
C ALA A 279 -19.16 28.88 -35.52
N GLN A 280 -18.25 28.15 -36.18
CA GLN A 280 -17.29 27.27 -35.50
C GLN A 280 -16.25 28.09 -34.73
N VAL A 281 -16.46 28.22 -33.41
CA VAL A 281 -15.46 28.74 -32.47
C VAL A 281 -14.53 27.60 -32.07
N TYR A 282 -13.22 27.80 -32.21
CA TYR A 282 -12.20 26.82 -31.85
C TYR A 282 -11.45 27.29 -30.61
N LEU A 283 -11.52 26.51 -29.54
CA LEU A 283 -10.96 26.81 -28.22
C LEU A 283 -9.89 25.78 -27.87
N ILE A 284 -8.60 26.09 -28.08
CA ILE A 284 -7.53 25.09 -27.97
C ILE A 284 -6.91 25.09 -26.58
N PHE A 285 -6.92 23.93 -25.92
CA PHE A 285 -6.12 23.64 -24.73
C PHE A 285 -5.01 22.66 -25.04
N HIS A 286 -3.83 22.92 -24.48
CA HIS A 286 -2.77 21.92 -24.37
C HIS A 286 -2.81 21.26 -22.99
N ILE A 287 -2.90 19.92 -22.92
CA ILE A 287 -2.94 19.14 -21.67
C ILE A 287 -1.83 18.06 -21.66
N VAL A 288 -1.23 17.86 -20.48
CA VAL A 288 -0.15 16.91 -20.10
C VAL A 288 -0.74 15.85 -19.13
N TYR A 289 -0.07 14.76 -18.74
CA TYR A 289 -0.64 13.61 -17.96
C TYR A 289 0.42 12.80 -17.14
N GLY A 290 0.09 12.09 -16.03
CA GLY A 290 1.05 11.36 -15.15
C GLY A 290 0.55 10.09 -14.36
N ILE A 291 1.41 9.10 -13.99
CA ILE A 291 1.13 7.85 -13.19
C ILE A 291 2.39 7.14 -12.59
N ILE A 292 2.70 7.42 -11.32
CA ILE A 292 3.70 6.85 -10.37
C ILE A 292 3.56 5.33 -10.14
N THR A 293 4.62 4.60 -9.80
CA THR A 293 4.55 3.26 -9.15
C THR A 293 5.24 3.27 -7.79
N TYR A 294 4.86 2.36 -6.90
CA TYR A 294 5.37 2.25 -5.53
C TYR A 294 5.43 0.78 -5.09
N ASP A 295 6.58 0.31 -4.61
CA ASP A 295 6.74 -1.02 -4.02
C ASP A 295 6.33 -1.03 -2.54
N SER A 296 5.03 -1.16 -2.26
CA SER A 296 4.57 -1.58 -0.93
C SER A 296 3.28 -2.39 -1.03
N ASN A 297 3.40 -3.73 -1.00
CA ASN A 297 2.29 -4.72 -0.97
C ASN A 297 1.48 -4.66 0.35
N THR A 298 1.12 -3.48 0.85
CA THR A 298 0.45 -3.31 2.16
C THR A 298 -0.46 -2.07 2.25
N ILE A 299 -1.67 -2.29 2.78
CA ILE A 299 -2.63 -1.35 3.42
C ILE A 299 -3.78 -0.78 2.56
N LYS A 300 -5.02 -1.22 2.88
CA LYS A 300 -5.98 -0.39 3.64
C LYS A 300 -6.94 -1.24 4.48
N ASN A 301 -7.18 -0.79 5.71
CA ASN A 301 -8.35 -1.20 6.48
C ASN A 301 -9.62 -0.73 5.75
N PHE A 302 -10.59 -1.62 5.56
CA PHE A 302 -11.97 -1.25 5.33
C PHE A 302 -12.84 -1.87 6.42
N ALA A 303 -13.68 -1.06 7.07
CA ALA A 303 -14.68 -1.57 8.00
C ALA A 303 -15.93 -1.96 7.19
N TYR A 304 -16.07 -3.24 6.85
CA TYR A 304 -17.29 -3.70 6.19
C TYR A 304 -18.39 -3.90 7.24
N GLN A 305 -19.24 -2.89 7.41
CA GLN A 305 -20.49 -3.06 8.10
C GLN A 305 -21.42 -3.89 7.22
N PHE A 306 -21.94 -5.02 7.73
CA PHE A 306 -23.12 -5.68 7.15
C PHE A 306 -24.36 -4.79 7.43
N SER A 307 -24.45 -3.65 6.75
CA SER A 307 -25.50 -2.66 6.94
C SER A 307 -26.81 -3.18 6.35
N GLY A 308 -27.82 -3.31 7.19
CA GLY A 308 -29.11 -3.90 6.82
C GLY A 308 -29.34 -5.19 7.60
N GLY A 309 -29.89 -5.02 8.80
CA GLY A 309 -29.98 -6.06 9.82
C GLY A 309 -30.55 -7.36 9.30
N SER A 310 -29.71 -8.40 9.32
CA SER A 310 -29.97 -9.69 8.72
C SER A 310 -30.95 -10.49 9.58
N ARG A 311 -32.25 -10.20 9.43
CA ARG A 311 -33.30 -11.05 10.00
C ARG A 311 -33.29 -12.41 9.27
N CYS A 312 -32.47 -13.35 9.75
CA CYS A 312 -32.40 -14.72 9.25
C CYS A 312 -33.61 -15.54 9.72
N ILE A 313 -34.81 -15.10 9.33
CA ILE A 313 -36.11 -15.75 9.60
C ILE A 313 -36.22 -17.09 8.83
N SER A 314 -35.35 -17.29 7.85
CA SER A 314 -35.07 -18.49 7.06
C SER A 314 -33.55 -18.66 7.00
N PRO A 315 -33.01 -19.86 6.69
CA PRO A 315 -31.62 -20.01 6.28
C PRO A 315 -31.25 -18.93 5.27
N LEU A 316 -30.30 -18.08 5.67
CA LEU A 316 -29.85 -16.92 4.92
C LEU A 316 -28.36 -17.07 4.66
N GLU A 317 -28.00 -17.08 3.39
CA GLU A 317 -26.62 -16.98 2.96
C GLU A 317 -26.39 -15.58 2.37
N ARG A 318 -25.32 -14.92 2.80
CA ARG A 318 -24.82 -13.68 2.22
C ARG A 318 -23.36 -13.87 1.87
N GLN A 319 -22.99 -13.48 0.66
CA GLN A 319 -21.61 -13.42 0.20
C GLN A 319 -21.27 -11.94 -0.02
N VAL A 320 -20.08 -11.54 0.41
CA VAL A 320 -19.54 -10.20 0.21
C VAL A 320 -18.19 -10.37 -0.45
N THR A 321 -18.07 -9.91 -1.69
CA THR A 321 -16.77 -9.71 -2.34
C THR A 321 -16.14 -8.45 -1.76
N VAL A 322 -14.93 -8.60 -1.23
CA VAL A 322 -14.14 -7.53 -0.64
C VAL A 322 -12.95 -7.28 -1.54
N TYR A 323 -13.03 -6.20 -2.32
CA TYR A 323 -11.96 -5.76 -3.22
C TYR A 323 -10.83 -5.08 -2.43
N PHE A 324 -9.59 -5.35 -2.82
CA PHE A 324 -8.43 -4.64 -2.28
C PHE A 324 -8.30 -3.26 -2.94
N SER A 325 -7.76 -2.29 -2.20
CA SER A 325 -7.54 -0.93 -2.72
C SER A 325 -6.33 -0.79 -3.64
N ASP A 326 -5.43 -1.77 -3.55
CA ASP A 326 -4.09 -1.80 -4.14
C ASP A 326 -3.79 -3.29 -4.46
N ILE A 327 -2.83 -3.53 -5.36
CA ILE A 327 -2.52 -4.87 -5.88
C ILE A 327 -1.57 -5.62 -4.92
N PHE A 328 -1.77 -6.93 -4.74
CA PHE A 328 -0.79 -7.79 -4.07
C PHE A 328 -0.04 -8.67 -5.07
N ALA A 329 1.29 -8.72 -4.94
CA ALA A 329 2.16 -9.59 -5.72
C ALA A 329 1.90 -11.10 -5.50
N LYS A 330 1.41 -11.49 -4.31
CA LYS A 330 0.99 -12.86 -3.96
C LYS A 330 -0.32 -12.82 -3.17
N PRO A 331 -1.02 -13.96 -3.00
CA PRO A 331 -2.20 -14.03 -2.14
C PRO A 331 -1.90 -13.53 -0.71
N PRO A 332 -2.52 -12.43 -0.27
CA PRO A 332 -2.26 -11.86 1.04
C PRO A 332 -2.91 -12.69 2.14
N LYS A 333 -2.34 -12.59 3.34
CA LYS A 333 -2.85 -13.22 4.56
C LYS A 333 -3.95 -12.30 5.10
N ILE A 334 -5.20 -12.79 5.11
CA ILE A 334 -6.39 -12.02 5.51
C ILE A 334 -6.65 -12.12 7.01
N ILE A 335 -6.47 -11.01 7.70
CA ILE A 335 -6.69 -10.85 9.13
C ILE A 335 -8.12 -10.32 9.36
N LEU A 336 -8.87 -10.95 10.25
CA LEU A 336 -10.25 -10.60 10.58
C LEU A 336 -10.37 -10.21 12.05
N LEU A 337 -11.04 -9.09 12.30
CA LEU A 337 -11.22 -8.49 13.63
C LEU A 337 -12.69 -8.14 13.80
N THR A 338 -13.41 -8.90 14.62
CA THR A 338 -14.83 -8.62 14.87
C THR A 338 -14.97 -7.42 15.79
N GLU A 339 -15.62 -6.36 15.28
CA GLU A 339 -15.92 -5.13 16.02
C GLU A 339 -17.30 -5.20 16.68
N VAL A 340 -18.28 -5.85 16.02
CA VAL A 340 -19.65 -5.97 16.53
C VAL A 340 -20.12 -7.41 16.50
N PHE A 341 -20.68 -7.86 17.62
CA PHE A 341 -21.56 -9.02 17.70
C PHE A 341 -22.92 -8.53 18.21
N ASP A 342 -23.97 -8.54 17.39
CA ASP A 342 -25.36 -8.28 17.81
C ASP A 342 -26.25 -9.47 17.39
N LEU A 343 -26.38 -10.41 18.34
CA LEU A 343 -27.01 -11.71 18.17
C LEU A 343 -28.34 -11.72 18.96
N ASP A 344 -29.46 -11.84 18.24
CA ASP A 344 -30.80 -11.92 18.84
C ASP A 344 -31.09 -13.37 19.25
N HIS A 345 -31.32 -13.57 20.55
CA HIS A 345 -31.67 -14.82 21.19
C HIS A 345 -30.56 -15.91 21.20
N PRO A 346 -30.44 -16.72 22.27
CA PRO A 346 -29.72 -17.98 22.21
C PRO A 346 -30.35 -18.88 21.13
N GLN A 347 -29.51 -19.62 20.38
CA GLN A 347 -29.80 -20.37 19.15
C GLN A 347 -29.66 -19.59 17.82
N VAL A 348 -28.85 -18.53 17.78
CA VAL A 348 -28.19 -18.17 16.51
C VAL A 348 -27.21 -19.29 16.14
N TYR A 349 -27.33 -19.82 14.91
CA TYR A 349 -26.31 -20.66 14.28
C TYR A 349 -25.75 -19.88 13.08
N PHE A 350 -24.51 -19.41 13.17
CA PHE A 350 -23.87 -18.71 12.05
C PHE A 350 -22.45 -19.18 11.75
N THR A 351 -22.16 -19.33 10.47
CA THR A 351 -20.86 -19.74 9.94
C THR A 351 -20.24 -18.64 9.09
N LEU A 352 -18.92 -18.55 9.12
CA LEU A 352 -18.12 -17.68 8.25
C LEU A 352 -17.12 -18.49 7.44
N GLN A 353 -16.89 -18.10 6.19
CA GLN A 353 -15.88 -18.72 5.34
C GLN A 353 -15.28 -17.69 4.38
N ILE A 354 -13.96 -17.75 4.19
CA ILE A 354 -13.30 -17.12 3.04
C ILE A 354 -13.38 -18.13 1.90
N MET A 355 -14.20 -17.87 0.88
CA MET A 355 -14.51 -18.85 -0.17
C MET A 355 -13.51 -18.86 -1.32
N THR A 356 -13.02 -17.68 -1.69
CA THR A 356 -12.17 -17.50 -2.87
C THR A 356 -11.30 -16.28 -2.65
N VAL A 357 -10.07 -16.35 -3.17
CA VAL A 357 -9.14 -15.23 -3.30
C VAL A 357 -8.87 -15.13 -4.80
N THR A 358 -9.47 -14.15 -5.47
CA THR A 358 -9.56 -14.19 -6.94
C THR A 358 -8.26 -13.64 -7.55
N THR A 359 -7.50 -14.53 -8.20
CA THR A 359 -6.32 -14.17 -8.99
C THR A 359 -6.72 -13.82 -10.42
N ASP A 360 -6.27 -12.67 -10.94
CA ASP A 360 -6.25 -12.41 -12.38
C ASP A 360 -5.41 -13.49 -13.07
N CYS A 361 -6.04 -14.24 -13.99
CA CYS A 361 -5.39 -15.31 -14.75
C CYS A 361 -4.28 -14.82 -15.69
N ILE A 362 -4.18 -13.51 -15.97
CA ILE A 362 -3.17 -12.93 -16.87
C ILE A 362 -1.93 -12.50 -16.08
N ASN A 363 -2.11 -11.82 -14.93
CA ASN A 363 -1.00 -11.27 -14.14
C ASN A 363 -0.71 -12.01 -12.83
N TYR A 364 -1.48 -13.05 -12.48
CA TYR A 364 -1.47 -13.76 -11.19
C TYR A 364 -1.72 -12.88 -9.95
N GLN A 365 -2.24 -11.67 -10.16
CA GLN A 365 -2.51 -10.66 -9.14
C GLN A 365 -3.81 -10.97 -8.39
N VAL A 366 -3.80 -10.83 -7.06
CA VAL A 366 -5.00 -11.03 -6.25
C VAL A 366 -5.78 -9.72 -6.11
N LEU A 367 -7.06 -9.75 -6.50
CA LEU A 367 -7.93 -8.56 -6.58
C LEU A 367 -8.96 -8.46 -5.45
N ASP A 368 -9.44 -9.61 -4.94
CA ASP A 368 -10.47 -9.67 -3.91
C ASP A 368 -10.36 -10.90 -3.01
N PHE A 369 -11.15 -10.90 -1.93
CA PHE A 369 -11.57 -12.12 -1.26
C PHE A 369 -13.09 -12.13 -1.03
N ILE A 370 -13.71 -13.31 -1.10
CA ILE A 370 -15.15 -13.46 -0.83
C ILE A 370 -15.35 -13.96 0.60
N LEU A 371 -15.98 -13.14 1.44
CA LEU A 371 -16.45 -13.52 2.77
C LEU A 371 -17.91 -13.97 2.69
N GLN A 372 -18.16 -15.24 2.96
CA GLN A 372 -19.51 -15.81 3.08
C GLN A 372 -19.92 -15.85 4.56
N GLN A 373 -21.10 -15.34 4.86
CA GLN A 373 -21.83 -15.55 6.10
C GLN A 373 -23.07 -16.40 5.80
N LYS A 374 -23.24 -17.50 6.52
CA LYS A 374 -24.48 -18.29 6.51
C LYS A 374 -25.08 -18.30 7.90
N CYS A 375 -26.40 -18.17 8.01
CA CYS A 375 -27.13 -18.24 9.27
C CYS A 375 -28.39 -19.09 9.07
N ASP A 376 -28.51 -20.19 9.80
CA ASP A 376 -29.57 -21.17 9.56
C ASP A 376 -30.84 -20.91 10.40
N TYR A 377 -30.69 -20.33 11.60
CA TYR A 377 -31.78 -20.06 12.54
C TYR A 377 -31.51 -18.80 13.39
N SER A 378 -32.58 -18.17 13.87
CA SER A 378 -32.61 -16.95 14.72
C SER A 378 -32.12 -15.67 14.02
N VAL A 379 -32.16 -14.52 14.69
CA VAL A 379 -31.88 -13.21 14.05
C VAL A 379 -30.47 -12.72 14.38
N VAL A 380 -29.69 -12.37 13.36
CA VAL A 380 -28.38 -11.71 13.49
C VAL A 380 -28.56 -10.25 13.09
N TYR A 381 -28.68 -9.35 14.07
CA TYR A 381 -28.89 -7.93 13.78
C TYR A 381 -27.68 -7.30 13.11
N ALA A 382 -26.49 -7.56 13.63
CA ALA A 382 -25.25 -7.07 13.05
C ALA A 382 -24.08 -7.97 13.44
N ILE A 383 -23.25 -8.25 12.45
CA ILE A 383 -21.85 -8.61 12.68
C ILE A 383 -21.05 -7.59 11.88
N VAL A 384 -20.04 -6.99 12.49
CA VAL A 384 -19.14 -6.06 11.80
C VAL A 384 -17.73 -6.61 11.94
N ILE A 385 -17.09 -6.86 10.81
CA ILE A 385 -15.74 -7.39 10.76
C ILE A 385 -14.89 -6.35 10.03
N ARG A 386 -13.94 -5.77 10.77
CA ARG A 386 -12.82 -5.06 10.18
C ARG A 386 -11.84 -6.11 9.66
N TRP A 387 -11.28 -5.88 8.49
CA TRP A 387 -10.28 -6.78 7.91
C TRP A 387 -9.00 -6.02 7.55
N GLN A 388 -7.90 -6.75 7.55
CA GLN A 388 -6.57 -6.32 7.16
C GLN A 388 -5.98 -7.39 6.22
N ALA A 389 -5.15 -6.98 5.28
CA ALA A 389 -4.49 -7.86 4.33
C ALA A 389 -2.99 -7.52 4.29
N ILE A 390 -2.15 -8.55 4.33
CA ILE A 390 -0.69 -8.41 4.32
C ILE A 390 -0.03 -9.51 3.49
N ASP A 391 0.86 -9.14 2.58
CA ASP A 391 1.73 -10.08 1.87
C ASP A 391 3.17 -10.00 2.41
N ASP A 392 3.40 -10.74 3.50
CA ASP A 392 4.71 -10.89 4.14
C ASP A 392 4.83 -12.32 4.70
N GLU A 393 5.99 -12.97 4.60
CA GLU A 393 6.22 -14.33 5.15
C GLU A 393 6.66 -14.31 6.63
N ARG A 394 6.83 -13.12 7.21
CA ARG A 394 7.05 -12.87 8.64
C ARG A 394 5.75 -12.77 9.45
N ILE A 395 4.60 -12.91 8.79
CA ILE A 395 3.28 -13.14 9.40
C ILE A 395 2.60 -14.35 8.73
N GLN A 396 1.97 -15.21 9.52
CA GLN A 396 1.07 -16.26 9.04
C GLN A 396 -0.28 -16.13 9.73
N VAL A 397 -1.36 -16.35 8.99
CA VAL A 397 -2.72 -16.36 9.51
C VAL A 397 -3.32 -17.76 9.35
N ILE A 398 -3.83 -18.31 10.44
CA ILE A 398 -4.46 -19.63 10.49
C ILE A 398 -5.93 -19.43 10.85
N ASN A 399 -6.81 -19.82 9.94
CA ASN A 399 -8.25 -19.66 10.09
C ASN A 399 -8.89 -21.01 10.44
N GLU A 400 -9.57 -21.08 11.56
CA GLU A 400 -10.38 -22.23 11.96
C GLU A 400 -11.80 -21.72 12.21
N PHE A 401 -12.61 -21.73 11.17
CA PHE A 401 -14.01 -21.32 11.25
C PHE A 401 -14.92 -22.52 11.48
N ASN A 402 -16.00 -22.30 12.25
CA ASN A 402 -17.16 -23.19 12.30
C ASN A 402 -16.94 -24.55 12.99
N MET A 403 -16.02 -24.62 13.96
CA MET A 403 -15.87 -25.78 14.84
C MET A 403 -17.18 -26.08 15.57
N ILE A 404 -17.62 -27.33 15.50
CA ILE A 404 -18.71 -27.89 16.31
C ILE A 404 -18.21 -28.87 17.39
N SER A 405 -16.89 -29.13 17.41
CA SER A 405 -16.19 -29.94 18.41
C SER A 405 -15.09 -29.10 19.04
N PHE A 406 -15.26 -28.69 20.30
CA PHE A 406 -14.41 -27.72 20.99
C PHE A 406 -13.20 -28.37 21.66
N GLN A 407 -12.45 -29.15 20.88
CA GLN A 407 -11.20 -29.77 21.32
C GLN A 407 -10.01 -28.84 21.05
N ASN A 408 -8.95 -29.00 21.83
CA ASN A 408 -7.67 -28.35 21.58
C ASN A 408 -7.15 -28.75 20.19
N LYS A 409 -6.53 -27.81 19.49
CA LYS A 409 -5.99 -28.02 18.14
C LYS A 409 -4.56 -27.51 18.05
N THR A 410 -3.71 -28.29 17.38
CA THR A 410 -2.34 -27.89 17.04
C THR A 410 -2.25 -27.74 15.54
N TYR A 411 -1.73 -26.60 15.08
CA TYR A 411 -1.61 -26.26 13.67
C TYR A 411 -0.14 -26.14 13.27
N PRO A 412 0.28 -26.71 12.13
CA PRO A 412 1.62 -26.49 11.61
C PRO A 412 1.76 -25.05 11.08
N HIS A 413 2.96 -24.50 11.21
CA HIS A 413 3.35 -23.24 10.61
C HIS A 413 4.71 -23.38 9.91
N ILE A 414 4.99 -22.49 8.96
CA ILE A 414 6.13 -22.66 8.03
C ILE A 414 7.39 -21.90 8.44
N ASN A 415 7.29 -20.87 9.28
CA ASN A 415 8.41 -19.99 9.59
C ASN A 415 8.89 -20.24 11.03
N PRO A 416 10.06 -20.86 11.23
CA PRO A 416 10.57 -21.16 12.57
C PRO A 416 10.94 -19.92 13.38
N ASN A 417 10.87 -18.72 12.80
CA ASN A 417 11.12 -17.45 13.47
C ASN A 417 9.86 -16.77 14.02
N PHE A 418 8.69 -17.41 13.96
CA PHE A 418 7.54 -16.94 14.73
C PHE A 418 7.82 -17.08 16.24
N GLU A 419 7.71 -15.96 16.95
CA GLU A 419 7.94 -15.88 18.40
C GLU A 419 6.71 -15.37 19.15
N GLU A 420 5.74 -14.80 18.44
CA GLU A 420 4.55 -14.16 19.00
C GLU A 420 3.29 -14.66 18.27
N ALA A 421 2.20 -14.87 19.01
CA ALA A 421 0.95 -15.39 18.47
C ALA A 421 -0.28 -14.76 19.15
N VAL A 422 -1.12 -14.08 18.37
CA VAL A 422 -2.39 -13.50 18.81
C VAL A 422 -3.53 -14.39 18.35
N ILE A 423 -4.58 -14.54 19.17
CA ILE A 423 -5.82 -15.24 18.79
C ILE A 423 -7.01 -14.28 18.79
N SER A 424 -7.88 -14.41 17.79
CA SER A 424 -9.06 -13.56 17.56
C SER A 424 -10.30 -14.43 17.38
N LEU A 425 -11.31 -14.26 18.23
CA LEU A 425 -12.62 -14.88 18.09
C LEU A 425 -13.40 -14.20 16.95
N ILE A 426 -13.72 -14.97 15.90
CA ILE A 426 -14.35 -14.46 14.68
C ILE A 426 -15.85 -14.76 14.67
N ASN A 427 -16.24 -16.01 14.99
CA ASN A 427 -17.64 -16.40 15.17
C ASN A 427 -17.86 -17.32 16.37
N PHE A 428 -19.08 -17.29 16.91
CA PHE A 428 -19.56 -18.31 17.84
C PHE A 428 -21.08 -18.39 17.79
N SER A 429 -21.63 -19.51 18.23
CA SER A 429 -23.06 -19.77 18.29
C SER A 429 -23.35 -20.51 19.59
N TYR A 430 -24.47 -20.25 20.24
CA TYR A 430 -24.71 -20.72 21.62
C TYR A 430 -26.18 -20.96 21.93
N LYS A 431 -26.45 -21.74 22.99
CA LYS A 431 -27.78 -22.03 23.53
C LYS A 431 -27.76 -21.92 25.06
N GLY A 432 -28.19 -20.78 25.58
CA GLY A 432 -28.15 -20.48 27.02
C GLY A 432 -26.76 -20.08 27.51
N SER A 433 -26.53 -20.15 28.81
CA SER A 433 -25.32 -19.60 29.44
C SER A 433 -24.03 -20.24 28.94
N ILE A 434 -23.06 -19.43 28.51
CA ILE A 434 -21.75 -19.87 28.01
C ILE A 434 -20.62 -19.28 28.83
N GLN A 435 -19.53 -20.03 28.97
CA GLN A 435 -18.27 -19.53 29.48
C GLN A 435 -17.12 -20.25 28.80
N PHE A 436 -16.30 -19.50 28.06
CA PHE A 436 -15.12 -20.05 27.38
C PHE A 436 -14.04 -18.97 27.17
N ASN A 437 -12.79 -19.41 27.12
CA ASN A 437 -11.66 -18.64 26.59
C ASN A 437 -10.91 -19.49 25.56
N ILE A 438 -10.37 -18.84 24.54
CA ILE A 438 -9.47 -19.41 23.56
C ILE A 438 -8.09 -18.82 23.81
N LEU A 439 -7.08 -19.66 23.97
CA LEU A 439 -5.73 -19.26 24.37
C LEU A 439 -4.71 -19.96 23.48
N ILE A 440 -3.57 -19.30 23.22
CA ILE A 440 -2.37 -19.97 22.75
C ILE A 440 -1.74 -20.66 23.96
N GLU A 441 -1.56 -21.98 23.89
CA GLU A 441 -0.90 -22.78 24.93
C GLU A 441 0.60 -22.87 24.67
N GLU A 442 0.99 -23.10 23.43
CA GLU A 442 2.39 -23.27 23.03
C GLU A 442 2.61 -22.73 21.62
N LEU A 443 3.76 -22.08 21.41
CA LEU A 443 4.31 -21.76 20.09
C LEU A 443 5.70 -22.38 20.00
N THR A 444 5.84 -23.40 19.13
CA THR A 444 7.10 -24.08 18.83
C THR A 444 7.66 -23.58 17.49
N THR A 445 8.84 -24.06 17.07
CA THR A 445 9.44 -23.73 15.77
C THR A 445 8.68 -24.27 14.55
N THR A 446 7.67 -25.12 14.73
CA THR A 446 6.92 -25.73 13.62
C THR A 446 5.41 -25.81 13.83
N ASN A 447 4.92 -25.59 15.05
CA ASN A 447 3.50 -25.71 15.40
C ASN A 447 3.06 -24.64 16.41
N VAL A 448 1.78 -24.28 16.36
CA VAL A 448 1.09 -23.51 17.40
C VAL A 448 -0.08 -24.35 17.97
N SER A 449 -0.19 -24.41 19.29
CA SER A 449 -1.25 -25.12 20.01
C SER A 449 -2.26 -24.15 20.60
N VAL A 450 -3.54 -24.40 20.32
CA VAL A 450 -4.69 -23.60 20.77
C VAL A 450 -5.55 -24.43 21.71
N VAL A 451 -5.85 -23.86 22.88
CA VAL A 451 -6.67 -24.48 23.93
C VAL A 451 -7.96 -23.70 24.11
N ILE A 452 -9.07 -24.43 24.21
CA ILE A 452 -10.38 -23.88 24.53
C ILE A 452 -10.65 -24.22 26.01
N THR A 453 -10.43 -23.26 26.90
CA THR A 453 -10.65 -23.44 28.34
C THR A 453 -12.06 -23.03 28.75
N ASN A 454 -12.61 -23.72 29.74
CA ASN A 454 -13.91 -23.41 30.32
C ASN A 454 -13.93 -23.90 31.79
N PRO A 455 -14.13 -23.00 32.78
CA PRO A 455 -14.08 -23.36 34.18
C PRO A 455 -15.36 -24.02 34.72
N ASN A 456 -16.50 -23.95 34.01
CA ASN A 456 -17.83 -24.26 34.57
C ASN A 456 -18.75 -25.06 33.62
N ASP A 457 -18.21 -25.99 32.81
CA ASP A 457 -19.00 -26.87 31.91
C ASP A 457 -19.80 -26.13 30.79
N GLY A 458 -19.59 -24.81 30.65
CA GLY A 458 -20.24 -23.92 29.69
C GLY A 458 -19.97 -24.18 28.19
N LEU A 459 -19.03 -25.06 27.84
CA LEU A 459 -18.87 -25.53 26.45
C LEU A 459 -20.07 -26.36 25.96
N LYS A 460 -20.85 -26.98 26.86
CA LYS A 460 -22.07 -27.72 26.50
C LYS A 460 -23.15 -26.87 25.82
N ASN A 461 -23.10 -25.56 26.07
CA ASN A 461 -24.02 -24.58 25.51
C ASN A 461 -23.41 -23.82 24.32
N LEU A 462 -22.15 -24.09 23.97
CA LEU A 462 -21.54 -23.62 22.73
C LEU A 462 -21.98 -24.57 21.60
N LEU A 463 -22.36 -24.02 20.45
CA LEU A 463 -22.86 -24.75 19.28
C LEU A 463 -21.89 -24.66 18.10
N VAL A 464 -21.28 -23.50 17.94
CA VAL A 464 -20.25 -23.21 16.93
C VAL A 464 -19.19 -22.32 17.58
N LEU A 465 -17.94 -22.49 17.19
CA LEU A 465 -16.83 -21.59 17.50
C LEU A 465 -15.97 -21.43 16.24
N GLY A 466 -15.45 -20.24 16.00
CA GLY A 466 -14.41 -20.05 15.01
C GLY A 466 -13.52 -18.88 15.35
N TYR A 467 -12.23 -19.09 15.14
CA TYR A 467 -11.18 -18.18 15.54
C TYR A 467 -10.10 -18.11 14.46
N GLN A 468 -9.28 -17.07 14.58
CA GLN A 468 -8.11 -16.84 13.77
C GLN A 468 -6.89 -16.73 14.67
N VAL A 469 -5.82 -17.44 14.33
CA VAL A 469 -4.50 -17.27 14.95
C VAL A 469 -3.62 -16.45 14.00
N ILE A 470 -3.03 -15.39 14.52
CA ILE A 470 -2.10 -14.51 13.81
C ILE A 470 -0.72 -14.75 14.42
N LEU A 471 0.15 -15.43 13.67
CA LEU A 471 1.54 -15.69 14.03
C LEU A 471 2.44 -14.60 13.46
N GLY A 472 3.48 -14.22 14.20
CA GLY A 472 4.43 -13.23 13.75
C GLY A 472 5.82 -13.42 14.35
N VAL A 473 6.82 -12.90 13.63
CA VAL A 473 8.17 -12.71 14.19
C VAL A 473 8.13 -11.71 15.35
N LYS A 474 9.15 -11.69 16.20
CA LYS A 474 9.19 -10.83 17.41
C LYS A 474 8.94 -9.33 17.16
N GLU A 475 9.26 -8.81 15.98
CA GLU A 475 8.96 -7.41 15.61
C GLU A 475 7.49 -7.18 15.24
N ALA A 476 6.80 -8.22 14.74
CA ALA A 476 5.45 -8.15 14.18
C ALA A 476 4.37 -7.85 15.21
N ILE A 477 4.47 -8.45 16.40
CA ILE A 477 3.40 -8.46 17.37
C ILE A 477 3.94 -7.94 18.70
N SER A 478 3.19 -7.05 19.33
CA SER A 478 3.48 -6.55 20.67
C SER A 478 2.19 -6.56 21.46
N GLN A 479 2.00 -7.63 22.23
CA GLN A 479 0.79 -7.89 22.99
C GLN A 479 0.74 -7.04 24.26
N PHE A 480 -0.47 -6.65 24.66
CA PHE A 480 -0.74 -6.17 26.00
C PHE A 480 -1.29 -7.33 26.86
N SER A 481 -1.38 -7.12 28.17
CA SER A 481 -2.07 -8.05 29.08
C SER A 481 -3.52 -8.25 28.64
N SER A 482 -4.05 -9.46 28.85
CA SER A 482 -5.47 -9.72 28.64
C SER A 482 -6.32 -8.89 29.61
N ILE A 483 -7.44 -8.40 29.11
CA ILE A 483 -8.35 -7.51 29.82
C ILE A 483 -9.70 -8.23 29.98
N GLN A 484 -10.03 -8.53 31.23
CA GLN A 484 -11.34 -9.06 31.62
C GLN A 484 -12.22 -7.91 32.12
N THR A 485 -13.35 -7.67 31.44
CA THR A 485 -14.27 -6.57 31.78
C THR A 485 -15.68 -7.09 31.88
N THR A 486 -16.36 -6.79 32.98
CA THR A 486 -17.77 -7.20 33.21
C THR A 486 -18.77 -6.22 32.63
N ALA A 487 -18.39 -4.97 32.38
CA ALA A 487 -19.26 -3.89 31.92
C ALA A 487 -18.65 -3.19 30.70
N ALA A 488 -19.25 -2.06 30.28
CA ALA A 488 -18.64 -1.18 29.30
C ALA A 488 -17.24 -0.74 29.77
N TYR A 489 -16.27 -0.75 28.84
CA TYR A 489 -14.85 -0.52 29.13
C TYR A 489 -14.31 0.58 28.22
N THR A 490 -13.44 1.44 28.75
CA THR A 490 -12.61 2.35 27.95
C THR A 490 -11.15 1.96 28.17
N SER A 491 -10.42 1.72 27.10
CA SER A 491 -8.99 1.38 27.18
C SER A 491 -8.15 2.57 27.66
N PRO A 492 -6.93 2.34 28.17
CA PRO A 492 -5.94 3.41 28.21
C PRO A 492 -5.67 3.94 26.79
N HIS A 493 -5.07 5.12 26.72
CA HIS A 493 -4.61 5.70 25.46
C HIS A 493 -3.30 5.00 25.07
N TYR A 494 -3.27 4.35 23.92
CA TYR A 494 -2.09 3.70 23.37
C TYR A 494 -1.43 4.65 22.38
N ASN A 495 -0.25 5.17 22.72
CA ASN A 495 0.53 6.01 21.81
C ASN A 495 0.74 5.28 20.47
N PHE A 496 0.67 6.01 19.36
CA PHE A 496 0.91 5.43 18.04
C PHE A 496 2.28 4.74 17.97
N LYS A 497 2.31 3.60 17.29
CA LYS A 497 3.52 2.84 17.00
C LYS A 497 3.73 2.80 15.49
N ASP A 498 4.95 3.13 15.06
CA ASP A 498 5.29 3.22 13.64
C ASP A 498 4.91 1.96 12.87
N SER A 499 4.32 2.17 11.69
CA SER A 499 3.87 1.14 10.78
C SER A 499 3.07 0.00 11.45
N SER A 500 2.21 0.32 12.41
CA SER A 500 1.44 -0.66 13.19
C SER A 500 -0.07 -0.36 13.22
N TRP A 501 -0.87 -1.42 13.26
CA TRP A 501 -2.31 -1.37 13.56
C TRP A 501 -2.55 -1.77 15.02
N LEU A 502 -3.41 -1.05 15.74
CA LEU A 502 -3.96 -1.54 17.00
C LEU A 502 -5.06 -2.54 16.66
N ILE A 503 -4.90 -3.76 17.14
CA ILE A 503 -5.91 -4.84 17.02
C ILE A 503 -6.45 -5.15 18.42
N THR A 504 -7.77 -5.37 18.53
CA THR A 504 -8.46 -5.62 19.82
C THR A 504 -9.24 -6.94 19.78
N PRO A 505 -8.58 -8.08 19.54
CA PRO A 505 -9.26 -9.36 19.43
C PRO A 505 -9.98 -9.74 20.71
N PHE A 506 -11.21 -10.22 20.57
CA PHE A 506 -11.89 -10.98 21.62
C PHE A 506 -11.22 -12.36 21.75
N ILE A 507 -11.00 -12.81 22.99
CA ILE A 507 -10.41 -14.12 23.30
C ILE A 507 -11.37 -15.01 24.10
N GLY A 508 -12.53 -14.51 24.51
CA GLY A 508 -13.52 -15.29 25.24
C GLY A 508 -14.67 -14.48 25.82
N PHE A 509 -15.73 -15.19 26.20
CA PHE A 509 -16.92 -14.60 26.81
C PHE A 509 -17.38 -15.46 27.99
N SER A 510 -17.93 -14.80 29.02
CA SER A 510 -18.76 -15.42 30.05
C SER A 510 -20.09 -14.69 30.08
N TYR A 511 -21.16 -15.43 29.82
CA TYR A 511 -22.49 -14.88 29.63
C TYR A 511 -23.52 -15.81 30.26
N ASN A 512 -24.21 -15.31 31.29
CA ASN A 512 -24.95 -16.16 32.23
C ASN A 512 -26.48 -16.07 32.11
N VAL A 513 -26.99 -15.44 31.05
CA VAL A 513 -28.42 -15.21 30.81
C VAL A 513 -28.85 -15.71 29.43
N ASN A 514 -30.16 -15.89 29.23
CA ASN A 514 -30.76 -16.28 27.94
C ASN A 514 -31.04 -15.06 27.03
N ASP A 515 -30.45 -13.91 27.31
CA ASP A 515 -30.68 -12.66 26.57
C ASP A 515 -29.70 -12.51 25.39
N ASN A 516 -29.78 -11.40 24.67
CA ASN A 516 -29.00 -11.14 23.46
C ASN A 516 -27.54 -10.76 23.73
N VAL A 517 -26.57 -11.47 23.16
CA VAL A 517 -25.18 -10.99 23.16
C VAL A 517 -25.06 -9.81 22.19
N ARG A 518 -24.85 -8.62 22.75
CA ARG A 518 -24.64 -7.37 22.00
C ARG A 518 -23.39 -6.64 22.47
N LEU A 519 -22.38 -6.62 21.62
CA LEU A 519 -21.05 -6.05 21.85
C LEU A 519 -20.64 -5.18 20.67
N ASN A 520 -19.99 -4.05 20.97
CA ASN A 520 -19.43 -3.15 19.96
C ASN A 520 -18.11 -2.54 20.44
N ILE A 521 -17.08 -2.62 19.62
CA ILE A 521 -15.80 -1.92 19.77
C ILE A 521 -15.84 -0.62 18.97
N THR A 522 -15.81 0.52 19.66
CA THR A 522 -15.70 1.84 19.03
C THR A 522 -14.30 2.38 19.25
N TYR A 523 -13.56 2.63 18.16
CA TYR A 523 -12.21 3.20 18.21
C TYR A 523 -12.25 4.72 18.17
N TYR A 524 -11.35 5.35 18.91
CA TYR A 524 -11.14 6.79 18.98
C TYR A 524 -9.65 7.08 18.85
N LYS A 525 -9.31 8.27 18.35
CA LYS A 525 -7.92 8.71 18.24
C LYS A 525 -7.80 10.22 18.40
N ASP A 526 -6.62 10.65 18.84
CA ASP A 526 -6.15 12.03 18.78
C ASP A 526 -4.88 12.09 17.91
N GLU A 527 -4.04 13.11 18.11
CA GLU A 527 -2.79 13.32 17.39
C GLU A 527 -1.66 12.37 17.82
N GLN A 528 -1.73 11.80 19.03
CA GLN A 528 -0.63 11.05 19.67
C GLN A 528 -1.01 9.61 19.98
N ALA A 529 -2.29 9.32 20.18
CA ALA A 529 -2.78 8.04 20.68
C ALA A 529 -4.08 7.56 20.02
N ILE A 530 -4.31 6.25 20.17
CA ILE A 530 -5.54 5.54 19.84
C ILE A 530 -6.05 4.83 21.10
N TRP A 531 -7.36 4.84 21.31
CA TRP A 531 -8.03 4.08 22.36
C TRP A 531 -9.33 3.48 21.82
N TYR A 532 -9.96 2.61 22.58
CA TYR A 532 -11.25 2.02 22.21
C TYR A 532 -12.19 1.94 23.40
N GLN A 533 -13.48 1.90 23.09
CA GLN A 533 -14.54 1.61 24.03
C GLN A 533 -15.25 0.32 23.64
N LEU A 534 -15.44 -0.57 24.61
CA LEU A 534 -16.32 -1.72 24.50
C LEU A 534 -17.68 -1.35 25.11
N ASN A 535 -18.74 -1.44 24.31
CA ASN A 535 -20.10 -1.11 24.70
C ASN A 535 -21.01 -2.34 24.63
N THR A 536 -21.89 -2.50 25.62
CA THR A 536 -23.00 -3.47 25.61
C THR A 536 -24.32 -2.77 25.27
N PHE A 537 -25.22 -3.43 24.53
CA PHE A 537 -26.52 -2.86 24.14
C PHE A 537 -27.71 -3.68 24.67
N LEU A 538 -28.82 -3.00 25.04
CA LEU A 538 -30.09 -3.66 25.30
C LEU A 538 -31.27 -2.75 24.90
N ASN A 539 -32.23 -3.31 24.14
CA ASN A 539 -33.47 -2.62 23.70
C ASN A 539 -33.27 -1.21 23.10
N GLY A 540 -32.27 -1.03 22.22
CA GLY A 540 -32.03 0.23 21.51
C GLY A 540 -31.53 1.38 22.39
N LYS A 541 -31.09 1.10 23.61
CA LYS A 541 -30.46 2.07 24.53
C LYS A 541 -29.19 1.46 25.15
N PHE A 542 -28.22 2.31 25.46
CA PHE A 542 -27.04 1.90 26.23
C PHE A 542 -27.45 1.70 27.70
N TRP A 543 -27.53 0.44 28.14
CA TRP A 543 -27.79 0.07 29.54
C TRP A 543 -26.73 -0.91 30.01
N SER A 544 -26.26 -0.70 31.24
CA SER A 544 -25.17 -1.42 31.88
C SER A 544 -25.58 -2.83 32.36
N TYR A 545 -25.93 -3.71 31.44
CA TYR A 545 -25.96 -5.15 31.72
C TYR A 545 -24.57 -5.75 31.50
N TYR A 546 -24.21 -6.66 32.41
CA TYR A 546 -22.88 -7.23 32.49
C TYR A 546 -22.73 -8.40 31.52
N THR A 547 -22.05 -8.17 30.39
CA THR A 547 -21.49 -9.24 29.56
C THR A 547 -19.99 -9.30 29.85
N PRO A 548 -19.52 -10.18 30.74
CA PRO A 548 -18.10 -10.39 30.92
C PRO A 548 -17.41 -10.83 29.61
N GLN A 549 -16.57 -9.95 29.08
CA GLN A 549 -15.73 -10.24 27.91
C GLN A 549 -14.25 -10.22 28.24
N ASN A 550 -13.52 -11.11 27.59
CA ASN A 550 -12.07 -11.18 27.61
C ASN A 550 -11.56 -10.79 26.22
N HIS A 551 -10.63 -9.84 26.19
CA HIS A 551 -9.98 -9.37 24.96
C HIS A 551 -8.50 -9.10 25.26
N GLN A 552 -7.67 -9.15 24.23
CA GLN A 552 -6.23 -8.96 24.37
C GLN A 552 -5.73 -7.98 23.29
N PRO A 553 -5.67 -6.67 23.57
CA PRO A 553 -5.18 -5.74 22.58
C PRO A 553 -3.71 -6.03 22.24
N ALA A 554 -3.33 -5.77 21.00
CA ALA A 554 -1.96 -5.89 20.54
C ALA A 554 -1.67 -4.84 19.45
N TRP A 555 -0.40 -4.45 19.34
CA TRP A 555 0.09 -3.82 18.12
C TRP A 555 0.52 -4.89 17.13
N LEU A 556 0.01 -4.81 15.90
CA LEU A 556 0.40 -5.62 14.76
C LEU A 556 1.12 -4.75 13.73
N LYS A 557 2.40 -5.02 13.48
CA LYS A 557 3.24 -4.27 12.55
C LYS A 557 3.00 -4.74 11.11
N TYR A 558 2.86 -3.80 10.18
CA TYR A 558 2.66 -4.04 8.75
C TYR A 558 3.87 -3.65 7.89
N SER A 559 4.95 -3.13 8.48
CA SER A 559 6.25 -2.93 7.82
C SER A 559 7.38 -3.23 8.79
N PHE A 560 8.47 -3.82 8.30
CA PHE A 560 9.47 -4.50 9.13
C PHE A 560 10.87 -3.98 8.87
N THR A 561 11.64 -3.79 9.94
CA THR A 561 13.05 -3.40 9.89
C THR A 561 14.00 -4.60 9.93
N THR A 562 13.55 -5.73 10.48
CA THR A 562 14.32 -6.98 10.54
C THR A 562 14.37 -7.65 9.16
N ILE A 563 15.56 -7.68 8.55
CA ILE A 563 15.83 -8.41 7.30
C ILE A 563 16.77 -9.58 7.63
N TYR A 564 16.25 -10.81 7.58
CA TYR A 564 17.05 -12.02 7.72
C TYR A 564 18.00 -12.14 6.52
N THR A 565 19.30 -12.28 6.79
CA THR A 565 20.32 -12.48 5.76
C THR A 565 21.00 -13.84 5.93
N ALA A 566 21.64 -14.32 4.86
CA ALA A 566 22.23 -15.64 4.84
C ALA A 566 23.45 -15.77 5.76
N LEU A 567 23.76 -16.98 6.20
CA LEU A 567 24.95 -17.29 6.98
C LEU A 567 26.23 -17.01 6.19
N GLU A 568 27.23 -16.40 6.83
CA GLU A 568 28.50 -16.05 6.20
C GLU A 568 29.63 -17.00 6.60
N CYS A 569 30.39 -17.50 5.62
CA CYS A 569 31.55 -18.36 5.83
C CYS A 569 32.74 -17.56 6.36
N ARG A 570 32.89 -17.54 7.68
CA ARG A 570 33.97 -16.83 8.39
C ARG A 570 35.28 -17.60 8.39
N THR A 571 35.24 -18.94 8.33
CA THR A 571 36.46 -19.76 8.27
C THR A 571 36.20 -21.04 7.49
N LEU A 572 37.11 -21.36 6.57
CA LEU A 572 37.20 -22.65 5.92
C LEU A 572 38.57 -23.25 6.18
N ARG A 573 38.60 -24.53 6.57
CA ARG A 573 39.80 -25.38 6.54
C ARG A 573 39.54 -26.52 5.56
N ILE A 574 40.40 -26.67 4.56
CA ILE A 574 40.41 -27.82 3.64
C ILE A 574 41.56 -28.74 4.07
N THR A 575 41.28 -30.02 4.25
CA THR A 575 42.30 -31.04 4.58
C THR A 575 42.26 -32.15 3.53
N GLN A 576 43.40 -32.46 2.92
CA GLN A 576 43.54 -33.48 1.89
C GLN A 576 44.18 -34.74 2.52
N ILE A 577 43.54 -35.90 2.37
CA ILE A 577 43.92 -37.13 3.10
C ILE A 577 43.90 -38.34 2.17
N LYS A 578 44.78 -39.30 2.43
CA LYS A 578 44.73 -40.65 1.85
C LYS A 578 44.12 -41.63 2.86
N GLU A 579 42.80 -41.76 2.86
CA GLU A 579 42.04 -42.60 3.80
C GLU A 579 41.86 -44.02 3.24
N LYS A 580 42.18 -45.06 4.04
CA LYS A 580 42.04 -46.47 3.60
C LYS A 580 40.59 -46.88 3.36
N GLN A 581 39.64 -46.30 4.12
CA GLN A 581 38.22 -46.66 4.08
C GLN A 581 37.40 -45.88 3.05
N ALA A 582 37.99 -44.87 2.38
CA ALA A 582 37.30 -44.03 1.40
C ALA A 582 36.61 -44.81 0.27
N VAL A 583 37.08 -46.03 -0.04
CA VAL A 583 36.47 -46.93 -1.03
C VAL A 583 35.01 -47.25 -0.66
N PHE A 584 34.72 -47.48 0.61
CA PHE A 584 33.42 -47.90 1.14
C PHE A 584 32.47 -46.75 1.51
N ARG A 585 32.99 -45.51 1.59
CA ARG A 585 32.17 -44.31 1.81
C ARG A 585 31.49 -43.84 0.53
N ASN A 586 30.38 -43.13 0.69
CA ASN A 586 29.68 -42.45 -0.40
C ASN A 586 30.49 -41.26 -0.94
N SER A 587 30.09 -40.68 -2.07
CA SER A 587 30.83 -39.56 -2.70
C SER A 587 30.93 -38.35 -1.78
N PHE A 588 29.86 -38.06 -1.05
CA PHE A 588 29.78 -36.96 -0.09
C PHE A 588 29.12 -37.43 1.21
N GLU A 589 29.58 -36.90 2.33
CA GLU A 589 28.97 -37.04 3.65
C GLU A 589 29.07 -35.68 4.35
N ILE A 590 28.04 -35.25 5.07
CA ILE A 590 27.99 -33.95 5.76
C ILE A 590 27.56 -34.13 7.21
N GLU A 591 28.30 -33.50 8.11
CA GLU A 591 28.11 -33.54 9.55
C GLU A 591 27.89 -32.11 10.07
N ILE A 592 26.77 -31.87 10.75
CA ILE A 592 26.52 -30.61 11.47
C ILE A 592 26.82 -30.85 12.95
N LEU A 593 27.81 -30.16 13.49
CA LEU A 593 28.33 -30.48 14.83
C LEU A 593 27.36 -30.09 15.95
N GLU A 594 26.63 -29.00 15.76
CA GLU A 594 25.68 -28.46 16.74
C GLU A 594 24.57 -29.45 17.07
N THR A 595 24.11 -30.22 16.08
CA THR A 595 23.07 -31.26 16.25
C THR A 595 23.64 -32.69 16.28
N SER A 596 24.95 -32.85 16.05
CA SER A 596 25.61 -34.15 15.86
C SER A 596 24.95 -35.04 14.79
N GLN A 597 24.30 -34.43 13.80
CA GLN A 597 23.64 -35.14 12.70
C GLN A 597 24.61 -35.38 11.54
N LEU A 598 24.67 -36.63 11.08
CA LEU A 598 25.44 -37.07 9.92
C LEU A 598 24.48 -37.47 8.80
N PHE A 599 24.61 -36.80 7.65
CA PHE A 599 23.88 -37.11 6.43
C PHE A 599 24.86 -37.74 5.44
N ASN A 600 24.65 -39.01 5.11
CA ASN A 600 25.55 -39.81 4.27
C ASN A 600 24.83 -40.51 3.09
N ASN A 601 23.51 -40.37 2.97
CA ASN A 601 22.71 -40.92 1.87
C ASN A 601 22.42 -39.86 0.80
N GLN A 602 22.08 -40.30 -0.40
CA GLN A 602 21.74 -39.43 -1.52
C GLN A 602 20.26 -39.03 -1.44
N ASP A 603 19.99 -37.87 -0.83
CA ASP A 603 18.65 -37.38 -0.59
C ASP A 603 18.66 -35.84 -0.40
N THR A 604 17.46 -35.27 -0.19
CA THR A 604 17.27 -33.91 0.31
C THR A 604 16.81 -33.94 1.76
N PHE A 605 17.58 -33.31 2.64
CA PHE A 605 17.29 -33.21 4.06
C PHE A 605 16.95 -31.76 4.44
N GLN A 606 16.01 -31.59 5.37
CA GLN A 606 15.65 -30.29 5.93
C GLN A 606 15.92 -30.31 7.43
N ILE A 607 16.58 -29.28 7.96
CA ILE A 607 16.96 -29.16 9.37
C ILE A 607 16.71 -27.73 9.85
N ILE A 608 16.18 -27.58 11.06
CA ILE A 608 16.03 -26.29 11.73
C ILE A 608 17.02 -26.27 12.89
N LEU A 609 17.91 -25.27 12.89
CA LEU A 609 18.89 -25.04 13.96
C LEU A 609 18.38 -23.95 14.91
N ASP A 610 18.58 -24.17 16.20
CA ASP A 610 18.20 -23.27 17.29
C ASP A 610 18.89 -21.89 17.18
N LYS A 611 18.16 -20.81 17.50
CA LYS A 611 18.67 -19.43 17.43
C LYS A 611 19.81 -19.10 18.40
N SER A 612 20.09 -19.97 19.37
CA SER A 612 21.23 -19.87 20.28
C SER A 612 22.58 -20.19 19.63
N TYR A 613 22.60 -20.87 18.47
CA TYR A 613 23.84 -21.20 17.77
C TYR A 613 24.46 -19.98 17.06
N GLN A 614 25.31 -19.26 17.79
CA GLN A 614 26.11 -18.13 17.27
C GLN A 614 27.18 -18.53 16.24
N LEU A 615 27.39 -19.82 16.01
CA LEU A 615 28.31 -20.36 15.03
C LEU A 615 27.83 -21.75 14.63
N ILE A 616 27.77 -22.03 13.33
CA ILE A 616 27.38 -23.34 12.80
C ILE A 616 28.61 -23.98 12.15
N ASN A 617 29.01 -25.13 12.65
CA ASN A 617 30.19 -25.86 12.21
C ASN A 617 29.75 -27.03 11.33
N ILE A 618 30.04 -26.95 10.05
CA ILE A 618 29.71 -27.99 9.06
C ILE A 618 31.02 -28.68 8.64
N LYS A 619 31.09 -30.00 8.75
CA LYS A 619 32.13 -30.79 8.07
C LYS A 619 31.53 -31.45 6.83
N ILE A 620 32.20 -31.34 5.69
CA ILE A 620 31.84 -32.08 4.46
C ILE A 620 33.03 -32.95 4.06
N TYR A 621 32.80 -34.24 4.01
CA TYR A 621 33.67 -35.22 3.37
C TYR A 621 33.35 -35.26 1.87
N ALA A 622 34.38 -35.24 1.03
CA ALA A 622 34.26 -35.40 -0.42
C ALA A 622 35.29 -36.43 -0.93
N LYS A 623 34.81 -37.46 -1.61
CA LYS A 623 35.63 -38.53 -2.20
C LYS A 623 36.34 -38.04 -3.47
N CYS A 624 37.66 -38.14 -3.49
CA CYS A 624 38.47 -37.72 -4.64
C CYS A 624 38.65 -38.89 -5.62
N PHE A 625 37.87 -38.91 -6.70
CA PHE A 625 37.99 -39.92 -7.76
C PHE A 625 39.03 -39.49 -8.79
N THR A 626 39.87 -40.42 -9.27
CA THR A 626 40.90 -40.15 -10.27
C THR A 626 40.31 -39.52 -11.55
N ASN A 627 40.99 -38.54 -12.14
CA ASN A 627 40.57 -37.78 -13.34
C ASN A 627 39.28 -36.96 -13.15
N LYS A 628 39.03 -36.50 -11.92
CA LYS A 628 37.96 -35.55 -11.59
C LYS A 628 38.54 -34.37 -10.81
N SER A 629 37.86 -33.23 -10.81
CA SER A 629 38.15 -32.11 -9.93
C SER A 629 37.02 -31.91 -8.94
N ILE A 630 37.36 -31.56 -7.70
CA ILE A 630 36.40 -31.03 -6.73
C ILE A 630 36.47 -29.51 -6.79
N LYS A 631 35.36 -28.88 -7.18
CA LYS A 631 35.18 -27.42 -7.20
C LYS A 631 34.19 -27.04 -6.09
N SER A 632 34.52 -26.06 -5.27
CA SER A 632 33.65 -25.58 -4.19
C SER A 632 33.41 -24.09 -4.25
N TYR A 633 32.21 -23.69 -3.86
CA TYR A 633 31.77 -22.32 -3.65
C TYR A 633 31.14 -22.20 -2.26
N LEU A 634 31.48 -21.15 -1.51
CA LEU A 634 30.95 -20.89 -0.17
C LEU A 634 30.54 -19.42 -0.05
N ASN A 635 29.35 -19.15 0.48
CA ASN A 635 28.88 -17.78 0.73
C ASN A 635 29.81 -17.09 1.73
N LYS A 636 30.45 -15.99 1.31
CA LYS A 636 31.46 -15.27 2.11
C LYS A 636 30.89 -14.02 2.77
N CYS A 637 30.10 -13.26 2.03
CA CYS A 637 29.70 -11.91 2.40
C CYS A 637 28.45 -11.50 1.62
N ASN A 638 27.37 -11.18 2.33
CA ASN A 638 26.09 -10.82 1.73
C ASN A 638 26.08 -9.39 1.17
N GLY A 639 26.82 -8.47 1.81
CA GLY A 639 26.85 -7.04 1.45
C GLY A 639 27.99 -6.63 0.50
N CYS A 640 28.80 -7.57 0.01
CA CYS A 640 29.98 -7.25 -0.78
C CYS A 640 29.65 -7.06 -2.27
N LEU A 641 30.10 -5.96 -2.88
CA LEU A 641 29.94 -5.69 -4.32
C LEU A 641 30.76 -6.64 -5.22
N GLN A 642 31.85 -7.22 -4.68
CA GLN A 642 32.71 -8.18 -5.38
C GLN A 642 33.14 -9.29 -4.43
N ASN A 643 33.45 -10.48 -4.98
CA ASN A 643 33.92 -11.65 -4.23
C ASN A 643 32.96 -12.08 -3.09
N GLN A 644 31.65 -12.10 -3.37
CA GLN A 644 30.61 -12.60 -2.45
C GLN A 644 30.78 -14.09 -2.06
N GLN A 645 31.57 -14.85 -2.83
CA GLN A 645 31.84 -16.26 -2.59
C GLN A 645 33.34 -16.53 -2.48
N HIS A 646 33.70 -17.47 -1.60
CA HIS A 646 34.98 -18.14 -1.66
C HIS A 646 34.90 -19.31 -2.65
N GLN A 647 35.81 -19.36 -3.63
CA GLN A 647 35.89 -20.44 -4.61
C GLN A 647 37.22 -21.21 -4.46
N PHE A 648 37.16 -22.55 -4.48
CA PHE A 648 38.35 -23.41 -4.52
C PHE A 648 38.18 -24.52 -5.56
N GLN A 649 39.31 -25.02 -6.08
CA GLN A 649 39.35 -26.17 -6.97
C GLN A 649 40.55 -27.06 -6.62
N HIS A 650 40.35 -28.37 -6.62
CA HIS A 650 41.39 -29.37 -6.43
C HIS A 650 41.22 -30.50 -7.44
N ASN A 651 42.31 -30.91 -8.09
CA ASN A 651 42.30 -31.95 -9.11
C ASN A 651 42.76 -33.29 -8.50
N CYS A 652 41.95 -34.33 -8.64
CA CYS A 652 42.16 -35.63 -8.01
C CYS A 652 43.10 -36.51 -8.85
N TYR A 653 44.41 -36.41 -8.60
CA TYR A 653 45.45 -37.23 -9.26
C TYR A 653 45.73 -38.59 -8.58
N GLY A 654 44.83 -39.07 -7.70
CA GLY A 654 44.93 -40.39 -7.05
C GLY A 654 45.95 -40.51 -5.89
N ALA A 655 46.82 -39.52 -5.68
CA ALA A 655 47.67 -39.44 -4.48
C ALA A 655 46.86 -39.22 -3.19
N ILE A 656 45.76 -38.47 -3.32
CA ILE A 656 44.74 -38.15 -2.33
C ILE A 656 43.44 -38.81 -2.81
N ASN A 657 42.65 -39.38 -1.91
CA ASN A 657 41.33 -39.97 -2.21
C ASN A 657 40.18 -39.37 -1.38
N THR A 658 40.49 -38.42 -0.48
CA THR A 658 39.52 -37.71 0.36
C THR A 658 39.91 -36.24 0.52
N ILE A 659 38.93 -35.34 0.40
CA ILE A 659 39.02 -33.94 0.82
C ILE A 659 37.97 -33.69 1.90
N ASN A 660 38.41 -33.19 3.05
CA ASN A 660 37.54 -32.78 4.14
C ASN A 660 37.49 -31.25 4.24
N PHE A 661 36.32 -30.68 4.06
CA PHE A 661 36.01 -29.28 4.30
C PHE A 661 35.51 -29.14 5.74
N SER A 662 36.07 -28.22 6.52
CA SER A 662 35.56 -27.83 7.83
C SER A 662 35.22 -26.35 7.79
N ILE A 663 33.93 -26.05 7.83
CA ILE A 663 33.33 -24.77 7.49
C ILE A 663 32.72 -24.18 8.76
N LYS A 664 32.97 -22.90 9.01
CA LYS A 664 32.39 -22.13 10.11
C LYS A 664 31.51 -21.03 9.53
N LEU A 665 30.22 -21.21 9.67
CA LEU A 665 29.17 -20.29 9.23
C LEU A 665 28.72 -19.42 10.42
N PHE A 666 28.57 -18.12 10.19
CA PHE A 666 28.21 -17.15 11.22
C PHE A 666 26.88 -16.45 10.88
N PRO A 667 25.90 -16.40 11.81
CA PRO A 667 24.68 -15.64 11.64
C PRO A 667 24.91 -14.15 11.96
N THR A 668 24.42 -13.27 11.09
CA THR A 668 24.39 -11.82 11.30
C THR A 668 23.28 -11.39 12.26
N ILE A 669 22.21 -12.20 12.36
CA ILE A 669 21.02 -11.98 13.20
C ILE A 669 20.73 -13.28 13.96
N LEU A 670 20.42 -13.16 15.26
CA LEU A 670 19.99 -14.28 16.10
C LEU A 670 18.57 -14.70 15.70
N ALA A 671 18.49 -15.82 14.98
CA ALA A 671 17.28 -16.36 14.36
C ALA A 671 17.40 -17.89 14.24
N HIS A 672 16.28 -18.60 14.12
CA HIS A 672 16.29 -20.01 13.75
C HIS A 672 16.77 -20.15 12.30
N GLN A 673 17.68 -21.09 12.07
CA GLN A 673 18.30 -21.29 10.76
C GLN A 673 17.73 -22.56 10.13
N GLU A 674 16.82 -22.41 9.16
CA GLU A 674 16.34 -23.52 8.35
C GLU A 674 17.32 -23.77 7.19
N LEU A 675 17.92 -24.95 7.17
CA LEU A 675 18.84 -25.39 6.11
C LEU A 675 18.24 -26.54 5.31
N ILE A 676 18.46 -26.51 3.99
CA ILE A 676 18.15 -27.60 3.07
C ILE A 676 19.48 -28.14 2.54
N ILE A 677 19.72 -29.43 2.77
CA ILE A 677 20.95 -30.14 2.42
C ILE A 677 20.61 -31.12 1.29
N ILE A 678 21.28 -30.99 0.15
CA ILE A 678 21.10 -31.88 -1.01
C ILE A 678 22.39 -32.63 -1.24
N ILE A 679 22.33 -33.96 -1.32
CA ILE A 679 23.49 -34.84 -1.52
C ILE A 679 23.23 -35.76 -2.73
N SER A 680 24.18 -35.79 -3.67
CA SER A 680 24.16 -36.71 -4.81
C SER A 680 25.50 -37.44 -4.99
N ASN A 681 25.64 -38.19 -6.09
CA ASN A 681 26.92 -38.81 -6.48
C ASN A 681 27.99 -37.78 -6.87
N ILE A 682 27.58 -36.58 -7.31
CA ILE A 682 28.46 -35.59 -7.97
C ILE A 682 28.41 -34.20 -7.31
N ASP A 683 27.47 -33.95 -6.39
CA ASP A 683 27.43 -32.71 -5.64
C ASP A 683 26.92 -32.84 -4.20
N CYS A 684 27.27 -31.84 -3.40
CA CYS A 684 26.74 -31.59 -2.07
C CYS A 684 26.45 -30.09 -1.97
N GLN A 685 25.19 -29.74 -1.71
CA GLN A 685 24.74 -28.36 -1.64
C GLN A 685 24.05 -28.12 -0.29
N VAL A 686 24.31 -26.95 0.31
CA VAL A 686 23.61 -26.47 1.50
C VAL A 686 22.99 -25.12 1.17
N PHE A 687 21.68 -25.05 1.26
CA PHE A 687 20.88 -23.84 1.15
C PHE A 687 20.37 -23.43 2.53
N GLN A 688 20.09 -22.15 2.68
CA GLN A 688 19.34 -21.60 3.79
C GLN A 688 18.04 -21.00 3.29
N VAL A 689 16.97 -21.23 4.03
CA VAL A 689 15.67 -20.61 3.79
C VAL A 689 15.57 -19.33 4.61
N LEU A 690 15.23 -18.22 3.97
CA LEU A 690 15.03 -16.91 4.59
C LEU A 690 13.57 -16.48 4.45
N TYR A 691 12.94 -16.11 5.57
CA TYR A 691 11.57 -15.62 5.63
C TYR A 691 11.58 -14.11 5.85
N ASN A 692 11.77 -13.35 4.76
CA ASN A 692 11.60 -11.90 4.75
C ASN A 692 10.16 -11.57 4.33
N GLN A 693 9.92 -10.42 3.70
CA GLN A 693 8.65 -10.20 3.00
C GLN A 693 8.36 -11.33 2.00
N GLU A 694 9.41 -11.78 1.30
CA GLU A 694 9.38 -13.00 0.50
C GLU A 694 10.20 -14.13 1.13
N LYS A 695 9.71 -15.36 0.95
CA LYS A 695 10.46 -16.58 1.19
C LYS A 695 11.49 -16.75 0.07
N SER A 696 12.76 -16.82 0.44
CA SER A 696 13.87 -17.02 -0.49
C SER A 696 14.80 -18.14 -0.04
N GLN A 697 15.57 -18.69 -0.97
CA GLN A 697 16.59 -19.70 -0.69
C GLN A 697 17.95 -19.20 -1.15
N VAL A 698 18.91 -19.11 -0.23
CA VAL A 698 20.29 -18.68 -0.52
C VAL A 698 21.22 -19.87 -0.41
N LYS A 699 22.02 -20.11 -1.45
CA LYS A 699 23.00 -21.19 -1.44
C LYS A 699 24.22 -20.79 -0.61
N LEU A 700 24.42 -21.48 0.52
CA LEU A 700 25.56 -21.27 1.41
C LEU A 700 26.80 -22.02 0.95
N ILE A 701 26.62 -23.25 0.46
CA ILE A 701 27.72 -24.15 0.07
C ILE A 701 27.30 -24.89 -1.21
N ASP A 702 28.21 -24.99 -2.17
CA ASP A 702 28.10 -25.81 -3.39
C ASP A 702 29.44 -26.53 -3.60
N ILE A 703 29.51 -27.84 -3.38
CA ILE A 703 30.70 -28.64 -3.65
C ILE A 703 30.36 -29.65 -4.75
N LYS A 704 31.07 -29.57 -5.86
CA LYS A 704 30.81 -30.33 -7.09
C LYS A 704 32.04 -31.10 -7.54
N GLN A 705 31.80 -32.32 -8.00
CA GLN A 705 32.77 -33.15 -8.68
C GLN A 705 32.55 -33.05 -10.19
N ILE A 706 33.54 -32.50 -10.90
CA ILE A 706 33.52 -32.28 -12.34
C ILE A 706 34.61 -33.10 -13.03
N ASP A 707 34.49 -33.34 -14.33
CA ASP A 707 35.59 -33.86 -15.15
C ASP A 707 36.73 -32.82 -15.29
N THR A 708 37.97 -33.30 -15.32
CA THR A 708 39.21 -32.50 -15.53
C THR A 708 39.46 -32.20 -16.99
#